data_AF-F9WAE4-F1
#
_entry.id   AF-F9WAE4-F1
#
_cell.length_a   1.000
_cell.length_b   1.000
_cell.length_c   1.000
_cell.angle_alpha   90.00
_cell.angle_beta   90.00
_cell.angle_gamma   90.00
#
_symmetry.space_group_name_H-M   'P 1'
#
loop_
_entity.id
_entity.type
_entity.pdbx_description
1 polymer ?
#
loop_
_entity_poly.entity_id
_entity_poly.type
_entity_poly.pdbx_seq_one_letter_code
_entity_poly.pdbx_strand_id
1 'polypeptide(L)'
;MLRHVGVAARRTAVLRCRALWAHVGTFPQAPIPLQLSRRTVFHSTQALRSVRSYEQKTPQWTLDSPVKEVLLEDCAGLSDMSLHDFLMKHFGETFGSSCVSMRVFMGNPSFFLRDESLLTMVTESEPYREYKTMREGVDRLSAKGIISLRQWESAAAANEVEDVGAYVRGVLNAALAIATRISNAPSGVEIDGAYDAVFNARWSYVVRSDEYDKKWLGMGVLRVAPGEQPHLWSEAQADVPYDPKELWEGDEVPDVSGKLVMAVLSSERGWPYGFFQGDDVRKEKVKSLTEYDAACDAYIRRENLRVWYIVEKNIGEWLRDRGYVHPFIVIGTPGIGKSFATGSLLLYQLLHYPSDDLKVVAYFVEGKAYIFHRKERRVVYYTRQQAAVDEIEDMIRRGVKGYIIFDISGNSVHIGDLPYAWGIVLISSPNVKKFHEFAKRRQDTLPIYMNCYEDAEFKAALVWERHWKVVNNRIRLEDVNLENDWKVLKKRIDMVGPLPRYVLAGQATFEKRVSEVETALRLMRDELGYYMRVLDNPHEWHEDGTTHKLVKLVRCEVKGKVECRNRVTSVYVLKELARKLRAAHLKVNLIYHILCGALEKCAVLLEELSLDIFTLREAVDTLVKHLEHLPRGNEAKRESVLCQRGAKGRVPTSLSEFASDGPKQKLVTGRIYKPLTTNFPLVDGFFVVEGVGFKTIVLVQVTKAKEHHTKKTTVNAFREYMGKVFEDWENIEKAYTWELIYVQHVDSTAIKKRQRCASSGDAANDTDIALWDRIHQYQVTLSSDIASEFINRSGDTRMA
;
A
#
# COMPACT_ATOMS: atom_id res chain seq x y z
N MET A 1 -23.11 -33.79 -44.20
CA MET A 1 -23.75 -33.31 -45.45
C MET A 1 -24.11 -31.84 -45.25
N LEU A 2 -23.58 -30.98 -46.13
CA LEU A 2 -23.42 -29.54 -45.95
C LEU A 2 -24.70 -28.71 -46.18
N ARG A 3 -24.97 -27.73 -45.29
CA ARG A 3 -25.06 -26.27 -45.57
C ARG A 3 -25.64 -25.53 -44.33
N HIS A 4 -24.77 -25.29 -43.34
CA HIS A 4 -24.93 -24.27 -42.29
C HIS A 4 -23.66 -23.40 -42.33
N VAL A 5 -23.69 -22.30 -43.09
CA VAL A 5 -22.67 -21.23 -43.06
C VAL A 5 -23.39 -19.92 -43.39
N GLY A 6 -23.34 -18.95 -42.46
CA GLY A 6 -23.90 -17.62 -42.70
C GLY A 6 -24.31 -16.79 -41.47
N VAL A 7 -24.04 -17.22 -40.24
CA VAL A 7 -24.17 -16.38 -39.03
C VAL A 7 -22.94 -16.60 -38.14
N ALA A 8 -21.80 -16.10 -38.59
CA ALA A 8 -20.55 -16.07 -37.83
C ALA A 8 -19.70 -14.86 -38.27
N ALA A 9 -20.30 -13.68 -38.24
CA ALA A 9 -19.58 -12.40 -38.25
C ALA A 9 -20.45 -11.40 -37.48
N ARG A 10 -19.83 -10.57 -36.62
CA ARG A 10 -20.46 -9.54 -35.76
C ARG A 10 -20.81 -9.89 -34.32
N ARG A 11 -20.02 -10.77 -33.66
CA ARG A 11 -19.86 -10.75 -32.19
C ARG A 11 -18.41 -10.90 -31.72
N THR A 12 -17.47 -10.31 -32.46
CA THR A 12 -16.05 -10.28 -32.08
C THR A 12 -15.44 -8.91 -32.37
N ALA A 13 -15.81 -7.89 -31.58
CA ALA A 13 -15.10 -6.61 -31.58
C ALA A 13 -15.04 -5.88 -30.21
N VAL A 14 -15.56 -6.44 -29.11
CA VAL A 14 -15.46 -5.78 -27.77
C VAL A 14 -14.98 -6.73 -26.65
N LEU A 15 -14.46 -7.91 -26.96
CA LEU A 15 -13.80 -8.77 -25.96
C LEU A 15 -12.50 -9.37 -26.50
N ARG A 16 -11.45 -8.53 -26.58
CA ARG A 16 -10.05 -8.95 -26.60
C ARG A 16 -9.22 -8.02 -25.71
N CYS A 17 -9.25 -8.25 -24.40
CA CYS A 17 -8.24 -7.81 -23.43
C CYS A 17 -8.01 -8.84 -22.31
N ARG A 18 -8.21 -10.13 -22.58
CA ARG A 18 -7.80 -11.23 -21.70
C ARG A 18 -7.39 -12.43 -22.55
N ALA A 19 -6.13 -12.48 -22.95
CA ALA A 19 -5.34 -13.68 -23.26
C ALA A 19 -4.07 -13.28 -24.02
N LEU A 20 -3.09 -12.74 -23.29
CA LEU A 20 -1.69 -12.80 -23.67
C LEU A 20 -0.94 -12.84 -22.34
N TRP A 21 -0.71 -14.07 -21.89
CA TRP A 21 0.31 -14.57 -20.96
C TRP A 21 -0.19 -15.91 -20.39
N ALA A 22 -0.01 -16.98 -21.17
CA ALA A 22 0.14 -18.36 -20.68
C ALA A 22 0.53 -19.27 -21.84
N HIS A 23 1.83 -19.60 -21.88
CA HIS A 23 2.48 -20.82 -22.40
C HIS A 23 3.67 -20.57 -23.34
N VAL A 24 4.83 -20.32 -22.72
CA VAL A 24 5.97 -21.23 -22.87
C VAL A 24 6.44 -21.57 -21.46
N GLY A 25 6.14 -22.78 -21.05
CA GLY A 25 6.45 -23.37 -19.76
C GLY A 25 6.21 -24.86 -19.89
N THR A 26 7.07 -25.51 -20.67
CA THR A 26 7.15 -26.96 -20.82
C THR A 26 7.71 -27.57 -19.54
N PHE A 27 6.90 -28.37 -18.85
CA PHE A 27 7.38 -29.50 -18.04
C PHE A 27 6.49 -30.71 -18.33
N PRO A 28 7.06 -31.89 -18.58
CA PRO A 28 6.31 -33.07 -18.98
C PRO A 28 5.65 -33.74 -17.77
N GLN A 29 4.40 -34.17 -17.95
CA GLN A 29 3.79 -35.21 -17.12
C GLN A 29 4.07 -36.57 -17.75
N ALA A 30 4.47 -37.53 -16.91
CA ALA A 30 4.19 -38.95 -17.13
C ALA A 30 3.90 -39.61 -15.76
N PRO A 31 3.08 -40.67 -15.73
CA PRO A 31 2.17 -40.98 -14.62
C PRO A 31 2.69 -42.08 -13.67
N ILE A 32 2.21 -42.07 -12.43
CA ILE A 32 2.43 -43.12 -11.42
C ILE A 32 1.20 -44.03 -11.37
N PRO A 33 1.34 -45.37 -11.49
CA PRO A 33 0.34 -46.34 -11.07
C PRO A 33 0.55 -46.79 -9.60
N LEU A 34 -0.56 -46.95 -8.88
CA LEU A 34 -0.65 -47.65 -7.59
C LEU A 34 -0.68 -49.18 -7.82
N GLN A 35 0.03 -49.96 -6.97
CA GLN A 35 -0.48 -51.14 -6.21
C GLN A 35 0.68 -51.99 -5.61
N LEU A 36 0.61 -52.19 -4.27
CA LEU A 36 0.86 -53.41 -3.44
C LEU A 36 2.03 -54.37 -3.83
N SER A 37 2.98 -54.80 -2.97
CA SER A 37 2.80 -55.48 -1.68
C SER A 37 4.14 -55.87 -0.97
N ARG A 38 4.08 -55.95 0.38
CA ARG A 38 4.74 -56.85 1.38
C ARG A 38 6.24 -57.28 1.36
N ARG A 39 6.86 -57.07 2.55
CA ARG A 39 7.92 -57.84 3.30
C ARG A 39 9.36 -57.74 2.75
N THR A 40 10.37 -57.34 3.54
CA THR A 40 10.98 -58.06 4.68
C THR A 40 11.92 -57.09 5.46
N VAL A 41 11.65 -56.73 6.73
CA VAL A 41 12.36 -57.14 7.99
C VAL A 41 13.90 -57.07 7.87
N PHE A 42 14.60 -56.15 8.56
CA PHE A 42 15.21 -56.42 9.88
C PHE A 42 15.47 -55.16 10.74
N HIS A 43 15.05 -55.29 12.01
CA HIS A 43 15.40 -54.63 13.28
C HIS A 43 16.89 -54.18 13.38
N SER A 44 17.29 -53.09 14.05
CA SER A 44 17.21 -52.66 15.47
C SER A 44 18.55 -51.92 15.73
N THR A 45 18.81 -50.99 16.66
CA THR A 45 18.27 -50.67 17.99
C THR A 45 18.87 -49.34 18.42
N GLN A 46 18.10 -48.47 19.08
CA GLN A 46 18.64 -47.52 20.04
C GLN A 46 19.22 -48.29 21.24
N ALA A 47 20.42 -47.96 21.67
CA ALA A 47 20.90 -48.28 23.01
C ALA A 47 21.79 -47.14 23.54
N LEU A 48 21.29 -46.50 24.60
CA LEU A 48 21.99 -45.63 25.53
C LEU A 48 23.37 -46.17 25.91
N ARG A 49 24.42 -45.34 25.82
CA ARG A 49 25.61 -45.43 26.70
C ARG A 49 26.14 -44.05 27.10
N SER A 50 25.94 -43.79 28.39
CA SER A 50 26.73 -42.97 29.31
C SER A 50 27.16 -41.56 28.90
N VAL A 51 26.50 -40.61 29.57
CA VAL A 51 27.11 -39.36 30.05
C VAL A 51 28.43 -39.69 30.77
N ARG A 52 29.54 -39.33 30.14
CA ARG A 52 30.74 -38.86 30.84
C ARG A 52 31.02 -37.46 30.32
N SER A 53 30.83 -36.49 31.22
CA SER A 53 31.24 -35.11 31.06
C SER A 53 32.72 -35.04 30.69
N TYR A 54 33.01 -34.70 29.44
CA TYR A 54 34.18 -33.90 29.12
C TYR A 54 33.63 -32.58 28.63
N GLU A 55 33.83 -31.51 29.40
CA GLU A 55 33.72 -30.16 28.90
C GLU A 55 34.69 -30.02 27.72
N GLN A 56 34.21 -30.25 26.50
CA GLN A 56 34.89 -29.76 25.31
C GLN A 56 34.72 -28.24 25.34
N LYS A 57 35.72 -27.56 25.93
CA LYS A 57 35.98 -26.15 25.62
C LYS A 57 36.05 -26.06 24.10
N THR A 58 35.07 -25.42 23.48
CA THR A 58 35.19 -25.06 22.07
C THR A 58 36.36 -24.09 21.96
N PRO A 59 37.39 -24.40 21.17
CA PRO A 59 38.49 -23.47 20.90
C PRO A 59 37.93 -22.15 20.32
N GLN A 60 38.34 -21.03 20.91
CA GLN A 60 38.01 -19.71 20.38
C GLN A 60 39.13 -19.29 19.41
N TRP A 61 39.00 -19.67 18.14
CA TRP A 61 39.93 -19.24 17.09
C TRP A 61 39.78 -17.74 16.80
N THR A 62 40.90 -17.06 16.55
CA THR A 62 40.97 -15.64 16.14
C THR A 62 41.69 -15.55 14.80
N LEU A 63 41.66 -14.39 14.11
CA LEU A 63 42.35 -14.25 12.82
C LEU A 63 43.87 -14.47 12.93
N ASP A 64 44.43 -14.26 14.11
CA ASP A 64 45.85 -14.45 14.38
C ASP A 64 46.17 -15.85 14.93
N SER A 65 45.17 -16.73 15.03
CA SER A 65 45.39 -18.12 15.42
C SER A 65 46.28 -18.85 14.40
N PRO A 66 47.29 -19.61 14.88
CA PRO A 66 48.24 -20.27 13.99
C PRO A 66 47.61 -21.49 13.31
N VAL A 67 47.82 -21.62 12.00
CA VAL A 67 47.33 -22.72 11.14
C VAL A 67 47.69 -24.08 11.71
N LYS A 68 48.87 -24.20 12.33
CA LYS A 68 49.34 -25.42 12.98
C LYS A 68 48.43 -25.88 14.12
N GLU A 69 47.98 -24.95 14.97
CA GLU A 69 47.10 -25.30 16.09
C GLU A 69 45.71 -25.70 15.59
N VAL A 70 45.20 -24.96 14.60
CA VAL A 70 43.89 -25.24 13.97
C VAL A 70 43.85 -26.63 13.34
N LEU A 71 44.88 -27.00 12.56
CA LEU A 71 44.90 -28.27 11.85
C LEU A 71 45.19 -29.49 12.74
N LEU A 72 45.84 -29.28 13.89
CA LEU A 72 46.28 -30.38 14.76
C LEU A 72 45.44 -30.53 16.03
N GLU A 73 44.41 -29.71 16.22
CA GLU A 73 43.52 -29.75 17.38
C GLU A 73 42.81 -31.10 17.53
N ASP A 74 42.15 -31.57 16.47
CA ASP A 74 41.38 -32.82 16.49
C ASP A 74 42.25 -34.07 16.36
N CYS A 75 43.54 -33.91 16.07
CA CYS A 75 44.51 -35.02 16.02
C CYS A 75 44.87 -35.58 17.41
N ALA A 76 44.01 -35.45 18.43
CA ALA A 76 44.05 -36.16 19.72
C ALA A 76 45.42 -36.19 20.45
N GLY A 77 46.20 -35.10 20.36
CA GLY A 77 47.53 -34.99 20.98
C GLY A 77 48.64 -35.79 20.27
N LEU A 78 48.38 -36.30 19.06
CA LEU A 78 49.34 -37.09 18.26
C LEU A 78 50.62 -36.32 17.89
N SER A 79 50.58 -34.99 17.92
CA SER A 79 51.76 -34.13 17.69
C SER A 79 52.87 -34.36 18.72
N ASP A 80 52.49 -34.64 19.97
CA ASP A 80 53.39 -34.81 21.10
C ASP A 80 53.53 -36.29 21.52
N MET A 81 52.84 -37.20 20.81
CA MET A 81 52.80 -38.62 21.08
C MET A 81 54.00 -39.35 20.47
N SER A 82 54.52 -40.35 21.19
CA SER A 82 55.49 -41.29 20.63
C SER A 82 54.79 -42.40 19.82
N LEU A 83 55.51 -43.03 18.89
CA LEU A 83 55.05 -44.22 18.17
C LEU A 83 54.63 -45.32 19.13
N HIS A 84 55.37 -45.49 20.23
CA HIS A 84 55.03 -46.43 21.29
C HIS A 84 53.64 -46.16 21.88
N ASP A 85 53.37 -44.91 22.26
CA ASP A 85 52.08 -44.51 22.84
C ASP A 85 50.95 -44.58 21.81
N PHE A 86 51.23 -44.24 20.55
CA PHE A 86 50.27 -44.36 19.45
C PHE A 86 49.83 -45.81 19.24
N LEU A 87 50.81 -46.72 19.18
CA LEU A 87 50.55 -48.14 18.99
C LEU A 87 49.79 -48.73 20.20
N MET A 88 50.20 -48.40 21.43
CA MET A 88 49.44 -48.78 22.63
C MET A 88 48.00 -48.26 22.61
N LYS A 89 47.79 -46.99 22.23
CA LYS A 89 46.46 -46.35 22.27
C LYS A 89 45.51 -46.90 21.21
N HIS A 90 45.99 -47.15 20.00
CA HIS A 90 45.14 -47.50 18.86
C HIS A 90 45.14 -49.01 18.52
N PHE A 91 46.17 -49.75 18.94
CA PHE A 91 46.33 -51.18 18.63
C PHE A 91 46.48 -52.06 19.88
N GLY A 92 46.65 -51.47 21.08
CA GLY A 92 46.74 -52.21 22.34
C GLY A 92 48.08 -52.92 22.59
N GLU A 93 49.02 -52.84 21.64
CA GLU A 93 50.32 -53.49 21.66
C GLU A 93 51.37 -52.61 20.96
N THR A 94 52.64 -52.71 21.37
CA THR A 94 53.74 -51.85 20.84
C THR A 94 54.59 -52.51 19.78
N PHE A 95 54.44 -53.82 19.57
CA PHE A 95 55.17 -54.61 18.58
C PHE A 95 56.70 -54.45 18.67
N GLY A 96 57.23 -54.18 19.87
CA GLY A 96 58.67 -53.94 20.10
C GLY A 96 59.20 -52.63 19.51
N SER A 97 58.32 -51.70 19.15
CA SER A 97 58.68 -50.43 18.50
C SER A 97 59.38 -49.45 19.46
N SER A 98 60.28 -48.63 18.90
CA SER A 98 61.01 -47.60 19.64
C SER A 98 60.12 -46.40 20.00
N CYS A 99 60.42 -45.74 21.11
CA CYS A 99 59.74 -44.53 21.58
C CYS A 99 60.17 -43.28 20.78
N VAL A 100 59.94 -43.28 19.46
CA VAL A 100 60.22 -42.12 18.59
C VAL A 100 58.97 -41.26 18.46
N SER A 101 59.11 -39.95 18.21
CA SER A 101 57.93 -39.12 17.96
C SER A 101 57.19 -39.58 16.69
N MET A 102 55.87 -39.41 16.66
CA MET A 102 55.05 -39.69 15.46
C MET A 102 55.54 -38.92 14.23
N ARG A 103 56.11 -37.72 14.41
CA ARG A 103 56.71 -36.93 13.33
C ARG A 103 57.93 -37.63 12.71
N VAL A 104 58.80 -38.20 13.53
CA VAL A 104 60.00 -38.92 13.06
C VAL A 104 59.58 -40.22 12.38
N PHE A 105 58.62 -40.94 12.96
CA PHE A 105 58.05 -42.14 12.36
C PHE A 105 57.48 -41.88 10.96
N MET A 106 56.68 -40.83 10.79
CA MET A 106 56.09 -40.46 9.49
C MET A 106 57.11 -40.21 8.38
N GLY A 107 58.29 -39.69 8.71
CA GLY A 107 59.33 -39.40 7.72
C GLY A 107 59.92 -40.66 7.09
N ASN A 108 59.97 -41.77 7.84
CA ASN A 108 60.44 -43.06 7.32
C ASN A 108 59.83 -44.26 8.08
N PRO A 109 58.55 -44.59 7.84
CA PRO A 109 57.85 -45.61 8.61
C PRO A 109 58.49 -47.01 8.57
N SER A 110 59.03 -47.41 7.42
CA SER A 110 59.65 -48.73 7.20
C SER A 110 60.96 -48.94 7.96
N PHE A 111 61.61 -47.85 8.38
CA PHE A 111 62.79 -47.93 9.24
C PHE A 111 62.42 -48.41 10.65
N PHE A 112 61.25 -48.02 11.16
CA PHE A 112 60.80 -48.30 12.52
C PHE A 112 59.94 -49.56 12.60
N LEU A 113 59.14 -49.85 11.58
CA LEU A 113 58.36 -51.08 11.45
C LEU A 113 58.87 -51.89 10.25
N ARG A 114 59.67 -52.92 10.53
CA ARG A 114 60.27 -53.79 9.48
C ARG A 114 59.31 -54.85 8.94
N ASP A 115 58.26 -55.17 9.69
CA ASP A 115 57.20 -56.08 9.24
C ASP A 115 56.26 -55.31 8.30
N GLU A 116 56.20 -55.74 7.03
CA GLU A 116 55.39 -55.07 6.01
C GLU A 116 53.89 -55.11 6.31
N SER A 117 53.40 -56.15 6.98
CA SER A 117 51.98 -56.31 7.32
C SER A 117 51.60 -55.35 8.44
N LEU A 118 52.42 -55.24 9.49
CA LEU A 118 52.25 -54.27 10.57
C LEU A 118 52.41 -52.83 10.07
N LEU A 119 53.40 -52.59 9.21
CA LEU A 119 53.61 -51.28 8.60
C LEU A 119 52.37 -50.84 7.80
N THR A 120 51.81 -51.73 6.99
CA THR A 120 50.59 -51.46 6.22
C THR A 120 49.41 -51.19 7.16
N MET A 121 49.19 -52.05 8.16
CA MET A 121 48.12 -51.88 9.14
C MET A 121 48.18 -50.53 9.87
N VAL A 122 49.37 -50.11 10.29
CA VAL A 122 49.59 -48.84 11.00
C VAL A 122 49.41 -47.65 10.06
N THR A 123 49.99 -47.70 8.86
CA THR A 123 49.95 -46.57 7.91
C THR A 123 48.62 -46.41 7.19
N GLU A 124 47.80 -47.46 7.11
CA GLU A 124 46.44 -47.41 6.60
C GLU A 124 45.39 -47.08 7.66
N SER A 125 45.78 -47.03 8.93
CA SER A 125 44.87 -46.64 10.01
C SER A 125 44.38 -45.20 9.84
N GLU A 126 43.09 -45.00 10.11
CA GLU A 126 42.43 -43.68 10.09
C GLU A 126 43.20 -42.61 10.90
N PRO A 127 43.60 -42.83 12.17
CA PRO A 127 44.28 -41.81 12.95
C PRO A 127 45.68 -41.45 12.40
N TYR A 128 46.40 -42.40 11.80
CA TYR A 128 47.68 -42.11 11.15
C TYR A 128 47.48 -41.28 9.87
N ARG A 129 46.50 -41.67 9.03
CA ARG A 129 46.21 -40.98 7.76
C ARG A 129 45.72 -39.55 7.97
N GLU A 130 44.86 -39.34 8.97
CA GLU A 130 44.35 -38.01 9.33
C GLU A 130 45.48 -37.11 9.83
N TYR A 131 46.28 -37.58 10.80
CA TYR A 131 47.41 -36.82 11.32
C TYR A 131 48.45 -36.51 10.24
N LYS A 132 48.75 -37.49 9.36
CA LYS A 132 49.65 -37.29 8.22
C LYS A 132 49.15 -36.20 7.27
N THR A 133 47.86 -36.26 6.91
CA THR A 133 47.23 -35.29 6.01
C THR A 133 47.26 -33.88 6.59
N MET A 134 46.88 -33.72 7.86
CA MET A 134 46.90 -32.41 8.52
C MET A 134 48.32 -31.87 8.64
N ARG A 135 49.30 -32.72 8.95
CA ARG A 135 50.69 -32.30 9.11
C ARG A 135 51.33 -31.89 7.79
N GLU A 136 51.11 -32.65 6.71
CA GLU A 136 51.54 -32.27 5.37
C GLU A 136 50.88 -30.95 4.94
N GLY A 137 49.62 -30.72 5.33
CA GLY A 137 48.93 -29.44 5.17
C GLY A 137 49.66 -28.29 5.86
N VAL A 138 50.05 -28.47 7.13
CA VAL A 138 50.83 -27.48 7.90
C VAL A 138 52.17 -27.18 7.22
N ASP A 139 52.93 -28.21 6.84
CA ASP A 139 54.26 -28.03 6.25
C ASP A 139 54.19 -27.33 4.89
N ARG A 140 53.19 -27.67 4.05
CA ARG A 140 52.94 -26.99 2.76
C ARG A 140 52.54 -25.54 2.92
N LEU A 141 51.61 -25.24 3.83
CA LEU A 141 51.16 -23.86 4.08
C LEU A 141 52.29 -23.01 4.66
N SER A 142 53.08 -23.58 5.57
CA SER A 142 54.27 -22.92 6.12
C SER A 142 55.31 -22.61 5.05
N ALA A 143 55.53 -23.51 4.08
CA ALA A 143 56.43 -23.27 2.94
C ALA A 143 55.94 -22.14 2.03
N LYS A 144 54.62 -21.89 1.99
CA LYS A 144 54.00 -20.74 1.30
C LYS A 144 53.95 -19.46 2.15
N GLY A 145 54.48 -19.47 3.36
CA GLY A 145 54.43 -18.33 4.30
C GLY A 145 53.07 -18.12 4.97
N ILE A 146 52.15 -19.09 4.86
CA ILE A 146 50.81 -19.04 5.46
C ILE A 146 50.86 -19.73 6.82
N ILE A 147 51.04 -18.94 7.88
CA ILE A 147 51.19 -19.45 9.26
C ILE A 147 49.99 -19.11 10.16
N SER A 148 49.11 -18.20 9.74
CA SER A 148 47.92 -17.74 10.49
C SER A 148 46.64 -17.77 9.64
N LEU A 149 45.47 -17.77 10.30
CA LEU A 149 44.17 -17.73 9.62
C LEU A 149 43.98 -16.47 8.76
N ARG A 150 44.53 -15.33 9.17
CA ARG A 150 44.52 -14.07 8.38
C ARG A 150 45.24 -14.20 7.04
N GLN A 151 46.38 -14.89 7.04
CA GLN A 151 47.13 -15.15 5.80
C GLN A 151 46.42 -16.20 4.95
N TRP A 152 45.79 -17.19 5.57
CA TRP A 152 44.95 -18.16 4.88
C TRP A 152 43.76 -17.48 4.17
N GLU A 153 43.05 -16.55 4.84
CA GLU A 153 41.96 -15.77 4.23
C GLU A 153 42.44 -15.01 2.98
N SER A 154 43.58 -14.32 3.10
CA SER A 154 44.16 -13.54 2.01
C SER A 154 44.56 -14.43 0.83
N ALA A 155 45.22 -15.55 1.09
CA ALA A 155 45.68 -16.48 0.06
C ALA A 155 44.52 -17.25 -0.60
N ALA A 156 43.46 -17.58 0.16
CA ALA A 156 42.26 -18.20 -0.36
C ALA A 156 41.47 -17.26 -1.28
N ALA A 157 41.36 -15.97 -0.92
CA ALA A 157 40.72 -14.96 -1.76
C ALA A 157 41.50 -14.68 -3.06
N ALA A 158 42.83 -14.82 -3.02
CA ALA A 158 43.71 -14.68 -4.17
C ALA A 158 43.84 -15.96 -5.02
N ASN A 159 43.14 -17.05 -4.68
CA ASN A 159 43.25 -18.38 -5.30
C ASN A 159 44.68 -18.98 -5.27
N GLU A 160 45.51 -18.62 -4.29
CA GLU A 160 46.91 -19.07 -4.18
C GLU A 160 47.08 -20.44 -3.49
N VAL A 161 45.96 -21.02 -3.02
CA VAL A 161 45.88 -22.26 -2.22
C VAL A 161 44.98 -23.33 -2.87
N GLU A 162 44.79 -23.27 -4.19
CA GLU A 162 43.99 -24.26 -4.93
C GLU A 162 44.55 -25.69 -4.84
N ASP A 163 45.87 -25.82 -4.67
CA ASP A 163 46.60 -27.08 -4.50
C ASP A 163 46.46 -27.71 -3.10
N VAL A 164 45.84 -26.99 -2.15
CA VAL A 164 45.57 -27.50 -0.80
C VAL A 164 44.36 -28.44 -0.85
N GLY A 165 44.54 -29.66 -0.34
CA GLY A 165 43.52 -30.70 -0.31
C GLY A 165 42.22 -30.25 0.37
N ALA A 166 41.08 -30.73 -0.13
CA ALA A 166 39.75 -30.31 0.29
C ALA A 166 39.50 -30.44 1.80
N TYR A 167 40.08 -31.47 2.44
CA TYR A 167 39.92 -31.73 3.87
C TYR A 167 40.61 -30.65 4.74
N VAL A 168 41.89 -30.37 4.48
CA VAL A 168 42.67 -29.29 5.15
C VAL A 168 42.01 -27.93 4.93
N ARG A 169 41.56 -27.67 3.70
CA ARG A 169 40.82 -26.45 3.34
C ARG A 169 39.51 -26.32 4.13
N GLY A 170 38.78 -27.42 4.28
CA GLY A 170 37.53 -27.47 5.03
C GLY A 170 37.69 -27.07 6.50
N VAL A 171 38.72 -27.62 7.17
CA VAL A 171 39.03 -27.30 8.58
C VAL A 171 39.44 -25.84 8.74
N LEU A 172 40.33 -25.33 7.88
CA LEU A 172 40.75 -23.93 7.96
C LEU A 172 39.63 -22.95 7.64
N ASN A 173 38.74 -23.25 6.70
CA ASN A 173 37.58 -22.42 6.40
C ASN A 173 36.56 -22.43 7.55
N ALA A 174 36.36 -23.56 8.24
CA ALA A 174 35.52 -23.63 9.43
C ALA A 174 36.08 -22.77 10.57
N ALA A 175 37.39 -22.87 10.83
CA ALA A 175 38.06 -22.05 11.85
C ALA A 175 38.07 -20.56 11.47
N LEU A 176 38.30 -20.22 10.21
CA LEU A 176 38.22 -18.85 9.69
C LEU A 176 36.82 -18.27 9.86
N ALA A 177 35.76 -19.06 9.64
CA ALA A 177 34.39 -18.61 9.88
C ALA A 177 34.12 -18.28 11.36
N ILE A 178 34.68 -19.05 12.30
CA ILE A 178 34.61 -18.78 13.74
C ILE A 178 35.41 -17.51 14.08
N ALA A 179 36.66 -17.42 13.62
CA ALA A 179 37.55 -16.28 13.85
C ALA A 179 36.98 -14.97 13.28
N THR A 180 36.33 -15.04 12.11
CA THR A 180 35.68 -13.90 11.47
C THR A 180 34.45 -13.45 12.25
N ARG A 181 33.68 -14.37 12.86
CA ARG A 181 32.56 -14.03 13.75
C ARG A 181 33.03 -13.31 15.02
N ILE A 182 34.14 -13.75 15.60
CA ILE A 182 34.71 -13.17 16.83
C ILE A 182 35.43 -11.84 16.56
N SER A 183 36.25 -11.76 15.50
CA SER A 183 36.91 -10.51 15.08
C SER A 183 35.90 -9.44 14.66
N ASN A 184 34.76 -9.86 14.08
CA ASN A 184 33.63 -8.99 13.81
C ASN A 184 32.62 -8.93 14.98
N ALA A 185 33.01 -9.32 16.21
CA ALA A 185 32.19 -9.05 17.39
C ALA A 185 32.01 -7.54 17.50
N PRO A 186 30.80 -7.03 17.29
CA PRO A 186 30.52 -5.60 17.32
C PRO A 186 30.54 -5.14 18.77
N SER A 187 31.54 -4.36 19.17
CA SER A 187 31.49 -3.66 20.45
C SER A 187 30.37 -2.63 20.37
N GLY A 188 29.18 -2.99 20.87
CA GLY A 188 28.13 -2.02 21.11
C GLY A 188 28.71 -0.87 21.95
N VAL A 189 28.44 0.36 21.55
CA VAL A 189 28.96 1.56 22.24
C VAL A 189 27.88 2.07 23.17
N GLU A 190 28.17 2.16 24.46
CA GLU A 190 27.23 2.75 25.41
C GLU A 190 27.07 4.25 25.14
N ILE A 191 25.83 4.73 25.12
CA ILE A 191 25.50 6.15 24.96
C ILE A 191 25.01 6.69 26.30
N ASP A 192 25.95 7.25 27.05
CA ASP A 192 25.68 7.89 28.35
C ASP A 192 24.56 8.92 28.23
N GLY A 193 23.64 8.95 29.18
CA GLY A 193 22.55 9.93 29.26
C GLY A 193 21.44 9.79 28.20
N ALA A 194 21.54 8.89 27.21
CA ALA A 194 20.48 8.69 26.22
C ALA A 194 19.22 8.07 26.83
N TYR A 195 19.36 7.17 27.81
CA TYR A 195 18.22 6.58 28.51
C TYR A 195 17.42 7.67 29.22
N ASP A 196 18.10 8.49 30.02
CA ASP A 196 17.48 9.56 30.81
C ASP A 196 16.89 10.66 29.92
N ALA A 197 17.50 10.97 28.77
CA ALA A 197 16.97 11.94 27.82
C ALA A 197 15.60 11.52 27.26
N VAL A 198 15.42 10.22 26.95
CA VAL A 198 14.14 9.69 26.49
C VAL A 198 13.16 9.52 27.65
N PHE A 199 13.60 8.91 28.75
CA PHE A 199 12.74 8.60 29.90
C PHE A 199 12.20 9.89 30.56
N ASN A 200 13.01 10.95 30.63
CA ASN A 200 12.62 12.23 31.23
C ASN A 200 12.15 13.26 30.17
N ALA A 201 11.77 12.81 28.96
CA ALA A 201 11.27 13.69 27.92
C ALA A 201 10.03 14.47 28.42
N ARG A 202 9.95 15.76 28.09
CA ARG A 202 8.96 16.69 28.63
C ARG A 202 7.75 16.80 27.73
N TRP A 203 6.57 16.83 28.33
CA TRP A 203 5.32 17.02 27.62
C TRP A 203 4.89 18.49 27.58
N SER A 204 4.31 18.90 26.46
CA SER A 204 3.61 20.16 26.31
C SER A 204 2.36 19.94 25.45
N TYR A 205 1.31 20.69 25.72
CA TYR A 205 0.07 20.66 24.96
C TYR A 205 -0.03 21.88 24.07
N VAL A 206 -0.58 21.68 22.88
CA VAL A 206 -1.13 22.75 22.05
C VAL A 206 -2.64 22.59 22.04
N VAL A 207 -3.31 23.55 22.64
CA VAL A 207 -4.76 23.54 22.90
C VAL A 207 -5.45 24.67 22.17
N ARG A 208 -6.71 24.47 21.82
CA ARG A 208 -7.58 25.51 21.27
C ARG A 208 -8.55 25.99 22.34
N SER A 209 -8.70 27.31 22.47
CA SER A 209 -9.66 27.95 23.38
C SER A 209 -10.00 29.34 22.86
N ASP A 210 -11.23 29.80 23.13
CA ASP A 210 -11.68 31.15 22.79
C ASP A 210 -10.95 32.24 23.60
N GLU A 211 -10.23 31.85 24.65
CA GLU A 211 -9.38 32.73 25.47
C GLU A 211 -8.09 33.14 24.74
N TYR A 212 -7.65 32.38 23.74
CA TYR A 212 -6.42 32.67 23.02
C TYR A 212 -6.64 33.62 21.86
N ASP A 213 -5.73 34.57 21.70
CA ASP A 213 -5.77 35.58 20.65
C ASP A 213 -5.85 34.95 19.25
N LYS A 214 -6.64 35.56 18.36
CA LYS A 214 -6.70 35.23 16.93
C LYS A 214 -5.33 35.28 16.26
N LYS A 215 -4.41 36.12 16.75
CA LYS A 215 -2.99 36.18 16.34
C LYS A 215 -2.30 34.81 16.49
N TRP A 216 -2.72 34.01 17.47
CA TRP A 216 -2.25 32.65 17.72
C TRP A 216 -3.19 31.57 17.16
N LEU A 217 -4.01 31.92 16.16
CA LEU A 217 -4.99 31.03 15.53
C LEU A 217 -6.00 30.44 16.53
N GLY A 218 -6.24 31.13 17.65
CA GLY A 218 -7.10 30.64 18.75
C GLY A 218 -6.49 29.48 19.54
N MET A 219 -5.17 29.31 19.47
CA MET A 219 -4.45 28.24 20.16
C MET A 219 -3.43 28.78 21.16
N GLY A 220 -3.14 27.98 22.18
CA GLY A 220 -2.13 28.26 23.19
C GLY A 220 -1.27 27.03 23.49
N VAL A 221 -0.14 27.27 24.17
CA VAL A 221 0.79 26.23 24.59
C VAL A 221 0.76 26.11 26.11
N LEU A 222 0.47 24.90 26.61
CA LEU A 222 0.49 24.58 28.03
C LEU A 222 1.64 23.62 28.32
N ARG A 223 2.37 23.83 29.42
CA ARG A 223 3.43 22.91 29.85
C ARG A 223 2.88 21.89 30.82
N VAL A 224 3.31 20.65 30.69
CA VAL A 224 3.05 19.58 31.67
C VAL A 224 4.16 19.59 32.71
N ALA A 225 3.83 19.32 33.97
CA ALA A 225 4.81 19.21 35.03
C ALA A 225 5.81 18.08 34.73
N PRO A 226 7.12 18.25 35.01
CA PRO A 226 8.09 17.19 34.81
C PRO A 226 7.78 15.94 35.66
N GLY A 227 7.92 14.75 35.06
CA GLY A 227 7.79 13.48 35.78
C GLY A 227 6.38 12.89 35.86
N GLU A 228 5.35 13.61 35.39
CA GLU A 228 3.98 13.09 35.29
C GLU A 228 3.68 12.62 33.86
N GLN A 229 2.96 11.50 33.75
CA GLN A 229 2.39 11.09 32.46
C GLN A 229 1.28 12.06 32.07
N PRO A 230 1.25 12.56 30.83
CA PRO A 230 0.25 13.51 30.39
C PRO A 230 -1.13 12.86 30.31
N HIS A 231 -2.19 13.63 30.62
CA HIS A 231 -3.53 13.31 30.17
C HIS A 231 -3.59 13.55 28.64
N LEU A 232 -3.89 12.49 27.88
CA LEU A 232 -4.01 12.51 26.42
C LEU A 232 -5.39 11.97 26.00
N TRP A 233 -5.66 11.93 24.69
CA TRP A 233 -6.90 11.38 24.15
C TRP A 233 -7.17 9.95 24.63
N SER A 234 -8.41 9.64 25.00
CA SER A 234 -8.84 8.27 25.25
C SER A 234 -8.73 7.38 24.01
N GLU A 235 -8.76 6.05 24.19
CA GLU A 235 -8.79 5.08 23.08
C GLU A 235 -9.92 5.38 22.09
N ALA A 236 -11.12 5.68 22.61
CA ALA A 236 -12.27 6.04 21.78
C ALA A 236 -12.02 7.31 20.95
N GLN A 237 -11.44 8.36 21.54
CA GLN A 237 -11.10 9.59 20.81
C GLN A 237 -10.00 9.35 19.77
N ALA A 238 -9.03 8.49 20.08
CA ALA A 238 -7.93 8.17 19.20
C ALA A 238 -8.33 7.28 18.00
N ASP A 239 -9.40 6.49 18.12
CA ASP A 239 -9.87 5.58 17.06
C ASP A 239 -10.94 6.17 16.13
N VAL A 240 -11.40 7.41 16.38
CA VAL A 240 -12.34 8.11 15.49
C VAL A 240 -11.78 8.19 14.06
N PRO A 241 -12.52 7.69 13.03
CA PRO A 241 -12.13 7.86 11.63
C PRO A 241 -12.14 9.34 11.21
N TYR A 242 -11.29 9.67 10.24
CA TYR A 242 -11.28 11.00 9.63
C TYR A 242 -12.57 11.26 8.85
N ASP A 243 -13.29 12.34 9.18
CA ASP A 243 -14.43 12.84 8.41
C ASP A 243 -14.06 14.11 7.63
N PRO A 244 -14.03 14.08 6.28
CA PRO A 244 -13.78 15.28 5.48
C PRO A 244 -14.90 16.34 5.54
N LYS A 245 -16.09 16.02 6.06
CA LYS A 245 -17.21 16.97 6.15
C LYS A 245 -17.19 17.79 7.43
N GLU A 246 -16.64 17.24 8.51
CA GLU A 246 -16.53 17.90 9.81
C GLU A 246 -15.07 18.25 10.09
N LEU A 247 -14.78 19.55 10.13
CA LEU A 247 -13.43 20.03 10.44
C LEU A 247 -13.18 19.81 11.93
N TRP A 248 -12.28 18.89 12.25
CA TRP A 248 -11.84 18.68 13.62
C TRP A 248 -11.00 19.87 14.13
N GLU A 249 -11.30 20.34 15.34
CA GLU A 249 -10.64 21.52 15.93
C GLU A 249 -9.97 21.23 17.29
N GLY A 250 -9.85 19.95 17.67
CA GLY A 250 -9.38 19.51 18.97
C GLY A 250 -10.46 18.78 19.77
N ASP A 251 -10.04 18.01 20.78
CA ASP A 251 -10.94 17.28 21.67
C ASP A 251 -10.81 17.76 23.10
N GLU A 252 -11.91 17.74 23.86
CA GLU A 252 -11.86 17.95 25.30
C GLU A 252 -11.26 16.70 25.96
N VAL A 253 -10.16 16.90 26.68
CA VAL A 253 -9.43 15.84 27.39
C VAL A 253 -9.48 16.16 28.88
N PRO A 254 -9.73 15.18 29.76
CA PRO A 254 -9.74 15.40 31.20
C PRO A 254 -8.46 16.08 31.67
N ASP A 255 -8.59 17.03 32.59
CA ASP A 255 -7.47 17.77 33.21
C ASP A 255 -6.63 18.62 32.24
N VAL A 256 -7.10 18.81 31.00
CA VAL A 256 -6.50 19.73 30.02
C VAL A 256 -7.44 20.92 29.81
N SER A 257 -6.95 22.13 30.10
CA SER A 257 -7.71 23.36 29.86
C SER A 257 -7.77 23.69 28.36
N GLY A 258 -8.96 23.66 27.78
CA GLY A 258 -9.19 23.84 26.35
C GLY A 258 -9.19 22.52 25.56
N LYS A 259 -9.38 22.61 24.24
CA LYS A 259 -9.43 21.44 23.36
C LYS A 259 -8.04 21.03 22.92
N LEU A 260 -7.59 19.83 23.28
CA LEU A 260 -6.29 19.29 22.88
C LEU A 260 -6.26 19.01 21.36
N VAL A 261 -5.30 19.64 20.67
CA VAL A 261 -5.09 19.46 19.23
C VAL A 261 -3.83 18.66 18.94
N MET A 262 -2.76 18.92 19.70
CA MET A 262 -1.47 18.27 19.53
C MET A 262 -0.74 18.23 20.86
N ALA A 263 -0.02 17.15 21.15
CA ALA A 263 0.95 17.12 22.24
C ALA A 263 2.36 17.14 21.65
N VAL A 264 3.33 17.70 22.36
CA VAL A 264 4.74 17.71 21.98
C VAL A 264 5.54 17.02 23.06
N LEU A 265 6.35 16.05 22.65
CA LEU A 265 7.26 15.33 23.51
C LEU A 265 8.70 15.75 23.18
N SER A 266 9.32 16.49 24.09
CA SER A 266 10.63 17.10 23.91
C SER A 266 11.71 16.34 24.69
N SER A 267 12.68 15.77 23.97
CA SER A 267 13.85 15.10 24.53
C SER A 267 15.08 16.02 24.44
N GLU A 268 15.81 16.17 25.54
CA GLU A 268 17.00 17.03 25.61
C GLU A 268 18.07 16.64 24.58
N ARG A 269 18.21 15.33 24.31
CA ARG A 269 19.16 14.80 23.33
C ARG A 269 18.49 14.38 22.01
N GLY A 270 17.18 14.59 21.88
CA GLY A 270 16.40 14.12 20.74
C GLY A 270 16.13 12.62 20.76
N TRP A 271 16.01 12.02 19.57
CA TRP A 271 15.42 10.69 19.39
C TRP A 271 16.33 9.77 18.55
N PRO A 272 16.14 8.43 18.62
CA PRO A 272 16.95 7.48 17.85
C PRO A 272 16.97 7.76 16.34
N TYR A 273 15.84 8.21 15.76
CA TYR A 273 15.75 8.53 14.33
C TYR A 273 16.63 9.72 13.93
N GLY A 274 16.91 10.63 14.87
CA GLY A 274 17.75 11.82 14.73
C GLY A 274 19.14 11.67 15.37
N PHE A 275 19.55 10.45 15.71
CA PHE A 275 20.89 10.10 16.24
C PHE A 275 21.27 10.61 17.65
N PHE A 276 20.33 10.97 18.53
CA PHE A 276 20.65 11.48 19.89
C PHE A 276 21.61 12.70 19.96
N GLN A 277 21.76 13.43 18.85
CA GLN A 277 22.78 14.47 18.69
C GLN A 277 22.30 15.83 19.24
N GLY A 278 22.63 16.11 20.51
CA GLY A 278 22.49 17.44 21.11
C GLY A 278 23.70 18.37 20.86
N ASP A 279 24.93 17.83 20.80
CA ASP A 279 26.14 18.67 20.94
C ASP A 279 27.06 18.79 19.70
N ASP A 280 27.00 17.89 18.71
CA ASP A 280 28.09 17.79 17.70
C ASP A 280 27.74 18.18 16.25
N VAL A 281 26.53 18.68 15.96
CA VAL A 281 26.10 18.86 14.56
C VAL A 281 25.55 20.26 14.26
N ARG A 282 26.50 21.16 13.98
CA ARG A 282 26.36 22.19 12.92
C ARG A 282 26.48 21.59 11.50
N LYS A 283 26.06 20.34 11.25
CA LYS A 283 25.91 19.85 9.85
C LYS A 283 24.49 20.15 9.43
N GLU A 284 24.39 21.11 8.50
CA GLU A 284 23.19 21.53 7.78
C GLU A 284 21.91 21.47 8.61
N LYS A 285 21.64 22.53 9.40
CA LYS A 285 20.28 22.80 9.89
C LYS A 285 19.32 22.54 8.74
N VAL A 286 18.47 21.53 8.86
CA VAL A 286 17.40 21.31 7.90
C VAL A 286 16.56 22.57 7.98
N LYS A 287 16.71 23.44 6.97
CA LYS A 287 15.94 24.68 6.91
C LYS A 287 14.47 24.25 6.95
N SER A 288 13.73 24.69 7.96
CA SER A 288 12.29 24.55 8.08
C SER A 288 11.63 25.87 7.68
N LEU A 289 10.32 25.86 7.45
CA LEU A 289 9.55 27.06 7.09
C LEU A 289 9.67 28.15 8.16
N THR A 290 9.64 27.75 9.43
CA THR A 290 9.74 28.64 10.57
C THR A 290 11.18 28.80 11.07
N GLU A 291 12.16 28.14 10.46
CA GLU A 291 13.55 27.97 10.95
C GLU A 291 13.64 27.37 12.36
N TYR A 292 12.58 26.67 12.79
CA TYR A 292 12.57 25.83 13.97
C TYR A 292 13.39 24.55 13.75
N ASP A 293 14.16 24.15 14.75
CA ASP A 293 14.87 22.87 14.76
C ASP A 293 14.08 21.86 15.57
N ALA A 294 13.36 20.98 14.87
CA ALA A 294 12.51 19.97 15.49
C ALA A 294 13.28 18.70 15.90
N ALA A 295 14.62 18.69 15.86
CA ALA A 295 15.41 17.48 16.15
C ALA A 295 15.14 16.88 17.55
N CYS A 296 14.79 17.74 18.51
CA CYS A 296 14.50 17.35 19.90
C CYS A 296 13.04 16.99 20.17
N ASP A 297 12.13 17.34 19.27
CA ASP A 297 10.69 17.23 19.51
C ASP A 297 10.06 16.08 18.73
N ALA A 298 8.98 15.54 19.28
CA ALA A 298 8.07 14.65 18.59
C ALA A 298 6.64 15.21 18.69
N TYR A 299 5.98 15.42 17.54
CA TYR A 299 4.60 15.92 17.49
C TYR A 299 3.62 14.75 17.59
N ILE A 300 3.01 14.61 18.75
CA ILE A 300 2.12 13.51 19.12
C ILE A 300 0.67 13.88 18.80
N ARG A 301 0.05 13.04 17.98
CA ARG A 301 -1.34 13.19 17.52
C ARG A 301 -2.19 12.03 18.00
N ARG A 302 -3.51 12.14 17.84
CA ARG A 302 -4.48 11.06 18.05
C ARG A 302 -4.08 9.77 17.34
N GLU A 303 -3.67 9.91 16.07
CA GLU A 303 -3.22 8.78 15.25
C GLU A 303 -2.00 8.06 15.84
N ASN A 304 -1.09 8.77 16.51
CA ASN A 304 0.08 8.15 17.15
C ASN A 304 -0.33 7.39 18.41
N LEU A 305 -1.21 7.98 19.21
CA LEU A 305 -1.70 7.37 20.45
C LEU A 305 -2.57 6.13 20.18
N ARG A 306 -3.33 6.14 19.08
CA ARG A 306 -4.07 4.96 18.61
C ARG A 306 -3.15 3.76 18.36
N VAL A 307 -1.98 4.00 17.74
CA VAL A 307 -0.97 2.95 17.53
C VAL A 307 -0.48 2.42 18.88
N TRP A 308 -0.23 3.31 19.84
CA TRP A 308 0.16 2.91 21.19
C TRP A 308 -0.90 2.02 21.85
N TYR A 309 -2.18 2.41 21.86
CA TYR A 309 -3.23 1.59 22.50
C TYR A 309 -3.35 0.17 21.92
N ILE A 310 -3.22 0.03 20.60
CA ILE A 310 -3.21 -1.30 19.94
C ILE A 310 -2.03 -2.14 20.42
N VAL A 311 -0.84 -1.52 20.50
CA VAL A 311 0.40 -2.18 20.94
C VAL A 311 0.37 -2.51 22.44
N GLU A 312 -0.10 -1.59 23.26
CA GLU A 312 -0.22 -1.70 24.71
C GLU A 312 -1.11 -2.88 25.10
N LYS A 313 -2.29 -2.99 24.47
CA LYS A 313 -3.22 -4.11 24.67
C LYS A 313 -2.54 -5.45 24.38
N ASN A 314 -1.82 -5.54 23.26
CA ASN A 314 -1.13 -6.75 22.87
C ASN A 314 0.01 -7.14 23.82
N ILE A 315 0.77 -6.16 24.30
CA ILE A 315 1.83 -6.39 25.30
C ILE A 315 1.20 -6.86 26.62
N GLY A 316 0.08 -6.27 27.03
CA GLY A 316 -0.64 -6.68 28.23
C GLY A 316 -1.11 -8.13 28.18
N GLU A 317 -1.69 -8.55 27.07
CA GLU A 317 -2.11 -9.94 26.82
C GLU A 317 -0.89 -10.88 26.82
N TRP A 318 0.20 -10.52 26.13
CA TRP A 318 1.42 -11.31 26.07
C TRP A 318 2.04 -11.57 27.46
N LEU A 319 2.20 -10.51 28.26
CA LEU A 319 2.90 -10.60 29.54
C LEU A 319 2.07 -11.32 30.62
N ARG A 320 0.73 -11.29 30.54
CA ARG A 320 -0.16 -12.02 31.46
C ARG A 320 -0.20 -13.52 31.19
N ASP A 321 -0.39 -13.92 29.94
CA ASP A 321 -0.73 -15.31 29.60
C ASP A 321 0.48 -16.15 29.13
N ARG A 322 1.70 -15.58 29.14
CA ARG A 322 2.91 -16.13 28.49
C ARG A 322 2.63 -16.60 27.05
N GLY A 323 1.73 -15.89 26.37
CA GLY A 323 1.23 -16.23 25.05
C GLY A 323 2.11 -15.74 23.90
N TYR A 324 1.55 -15.80 22.69
CA TYR A 324 2.17 -15.29 21.46
C TYR A 324 2.01 -13.76 21.34
N VAL A 325 3.09 -13.04 21.04
CA VAL A 325 3.04 -11.59 20.77
C VAL A 325 2.74 -11.38 19.31
N HIS A 326 1.68 -10.63 19.00
CA HIS A 326 1.34 -10.38 17.62
C HIS A 326 2.27 -9.32 17.04
N PRO A 327 2.89 -9.57 15.87
CA PRO A 327 3.67 -8.56 15.18
C PRO A 327 2.74 -7.53 14.54
N PHE A 328 3.08 -6.25 14.66
CA PHE A 328 2.34 -5.17 14.00
C PHE A 328 3.18 -4.50 12.92
N ILE A 329 2.51 -4.03 11.87
CA ILE A 329 3.10 -3.11 10.90
C ILE A 329 2.30 -1.81 10.81
N VAL A 330 2.94 -0.72 11.20
CA VAL A 330 2.39 0.63 11.12
C VAL A 330 2.65 1.19 9.72
N ILE A 331 1.58 1.32 8.95
CA ILE A 331 1.61 1.74 7.54
C ILE A 331 1.01 3.13 7.43
N GLY A 332 1.77 4.07 6.88
CA GLY A 332 1.27 5.41 6.61
C GLY A 332 2.03 6.10 5.49
N THR A 333 1.42 7.11 4.89
CA THR A 333 1.98 7.85 3.76
C THR A 333 3.41 8.36 4.06
N PRO A 334 4.37 8.24 3.13
CA PRO A 334 5.70 8.83 3.29
C PRO A 334 5.63 10.33 3.56
N GLY A 335 6.39 10.81 4.54
CA GLY A 335 6.42 12.23 4.91
C GLY A 335 5.49 12.65 6.04
N ILE A 336 4.67 11.74 6.61
CA ILE A 336 3.81 12.04 7.77
C ILE A 336 4.54 12.03 9.13
N GLY A 337 5.86 11.77 9.15
CA GLY A 337 6.63 11.76 10.40
C GLY A 337 6.41 10.53 11.30
N LYS A 338 6.27 9.32 10.74
CA LYS A 338 6.08 8.09 11.55
C LYS A 338 7.26 7.83 12.50
N SER A 339 8.49 7.85 12.00
CA SER A 339 9.70 7.70 12.82
C SER A 339 9.84 8.83 13.85
N PHE A 340 9.58 10.06 13.39
CA PHE A 340 9.62 11.30 14.16
C PHE A 340 8.66 11.29 15.36
N ALA A 341 7.42 10.84 15.16
CA ALA A 341 6.37 10.88 16.18
C ALA A 341 6.03 9.49 16.76
N THR A 342 5.59 8.54 15.92
CA THR A 342 5.17 7.20 16.37
C THR A 342 6.33 6.42 16.98
N GLY A 343 7.51 6.43 16.34
CA GLY A 343 8.69 5.74 16.87
C GLY A 343 9.09 6.28 18.24
N SER A 344 9.17 7.61 18.35
CA SER A 344 9.46 8.33 19.60
C SER A 344 8.43 8.03 20.70
N LEU A 345 7.14 8.10 20.39
CA LEU A 345 6.06 7.79 21.34
C LEU A 345 6.12 6.34 21.82
N LEU A 346 6.25 5.38 20.90
CA LEU A 346 6.34 3.96 21.24
C LEU A 346 7.54 3.70 22.15
N LEU A 347 8.71 4.28 21.84
CA LEU A 347 9.89 4.12 22.69
C LEU A 347 9.63 4.68 24.09
N TYR A 348 9.15 5.93 24.18
CA TYR A 348 8.83 6.57 25.45
C TYR A 348 7.86 5.72 26.29
N GLN A 349 6.76 5.27 25.67
CA GLN A 349 5.73 4.50 26.34
C GLN A 349 6.21 3.10 26.78
N LEU A 350 7.01 2.42 25.96
CA LEU A 350 7.60 1.12 26.32
C LEU A 350 8.58 1.21 27.49
N LEU A 351 9.34 2.31 27.59
CA LEU A 351 10.24 2.52 28.73
C LEU A 351 9.47 2.76 30.04
N HIS A 352 8.31 3.41 29.96
CA HIS A 352 7.40 3.66 31.09
C HIS A 352 6.40 2.52 31.35
N TYR A 353 6.43 1.45 30.58
CA TYR A 353 5.44 0.39 30.68
C TYR A 353 5.43 -0.24 32.10
N PRO A 354 4.27 -0.37 32.79
CA PRO A 354 4.25 -0.70 34.22
C PRO A 354 4.88 -2.04 34.61
N SER A 355 4.94 -3.01 33.69
CA SER A 355 5.48 -4.34 34.00
C SER A 355 7.01 -4.36 33.96
N ASP A 356 7.61 -4.85 35.04
CA ASP A 356 9.03 -5.14 35.12
C ASP A 356 9.45 -6.32 34.24
N ASP A 357 8.52 -7.14 33.75
CA ASP A 357 8.87 -8.28 32.90
C ASP A 357 9.46 -7.86 31.56
N LEU A 358 9.04 -6.69 31.05
CA LEU A 358 9.65 -6.10 29.86
C LEU A 358 10.99 -5.47 30.25
N LYS A 359 12.12 -6.14 29.99
CA LYS A 359 13.44 -5.69 30.45
C LYS A 359 14.16 -4.80 29.45
N VAL A 360 13.90 -4.98 28.15
CA VAL A 360 14.67 -4.35 27.08
C VAL A 360 13.77 -3.82 25.96
N VAL A 361 14.12 -2.67 25.39
CA VAL A 361 13.51 -2.14 24.16
C VAL A 361 14.60 -1.94 23.12
N ALA A 362 14.48 -2.58 21.97
CA ALA A 362 15.41 -2.42 20.86
C ALA A 362 14.79 -1.54 19.76
N TYR A 363 15.47 -0.45 19.38
CA TYR A 363 15.06 0.46 18.32
C TYR A 363 16.00 0.34 17.13
N PHE A 364 15.52 -0.19 16.02
CA PHE A 364 16.27 -0.31 14.77
C PHE A 364 15.95 0.84 13.81
N VAL A 365 16.98 1.45 13.23
CA VAL A 365 16.84 2.55 12.27
C VAL A 365 18.08 2.65 11.39
N GLU A 366 17.90 2.83 10.09
CA GLU A 366 19.01 3.04 9.14
C GLU A 366 20.11 1.99 9.14
N GLY A 367 19.76 0.72 9.38
CA GLY A 367 20.73 -0.39 9.45
C GLY A 367 21.54 -0.41 10.74
N LYS A 368 21.16 0.39 11.73
CA LYS A 368 21.74 0.53 13.06
C LYS A 368 20.69 0.19 14.13
N ALA A 369 21.12 0.04 15.38
CA ALA A 369 20.20 -0.22 16.49
C ALA A 369 20.62 0.47 17.78
N TYR A 370 19.64 0.78 18.62
CA TYR A 370 19.80 1.21 20.00
C TYR A 370 19.06 0.24 20.92
N ILE A 371 19.76 -0.35 21.89
CA ILE A 371 19.19 -1.29 22.85
C ILE A 371 19.10 -0.59 24.22
N PHE A 372 17.88 -0.36 24.69
CA PHE A 372 17.59 0.28 25.97
C PHE A 372 17.37 -0.78 27.05
N HIS A 373 18.25 -0.82 28.05
CA HIS A 373 18.13 -1.70 29.21
C HIS A 373 17.38 -0.97 30.32
N ARG A 374 16.15 -1.38 30.63
CA ARG A 374 15.27 -0.65 31.56
C ARG A 374 15.76 -0.69 33.01
N LYS A 375 16.23 -1.85 33.46
CA LYS A 375 16.74 -2.04 34.84
C LYS A 375 18.02 -1.25 35.10
N GLU A 376 18.94 -1.28 34.15
CA GLU A 376 20.26 -0.64 34.25
C GLU A 376 20.24 0.84 33.83
N ARG A 377 19.13 1.32 33.25
CA ARG A 377 18.99 2.66 32.68
C ARG A 377 20.13 3.04 31.73
N ARG A 378 20.58 2.10 30.89
CA ARG A 378 21.65 2.32 29.90
C ARG A 378 21.18 2.02 28.48
N VAL A 379 21.89 2.60 27.51
CA VAL A 379 21.62 2.43 26.07
C VAL A 379 22.88 1.98 25.36
N VAL A 380 22.79 0.89 24.59
CA VAL A 380 23.90 0.42 23.75
C VAL A 380 23.58 0.62 22.29
N TYR A 381 24.48 1.28 21.57
CA TYR A 381 24.37 1.56 20.15
C TYR A 381 25.19 0.59 19.31
N TYR A 382 24.58 0.08 18.26
CA TYR A 382 25.17 -0.84 17.30
C TYR A 382 25.15 -0.22 15.91
N THR A 383 26.34 -0.11 15.32
CA THR A 383 26.53 0.44 13.95
C THR A 383 26.04 -0.50 12.85
N ARG A 384 25.87 -1.79 13.17
CA ARG A 384 25.39 -2.84 12.25
C ARG A 384 24.12 -3.48 12.80
N GLN A 385 23.15 -3.77 11.93
CA GLN A 385 21.90 -4.41 12.35
C GLN A 385 22.13 -5.82 12.91
N GLN A 386 22.90 -6.65 12.20
CA GLN A 386 23.15 -8.05 12.61
C GLN A 386 23.77 -8.16 14.01
N ALA A 387 24.65 -7.22 14.33
CA ALA A 387 25.27 -7.10 15.65
C ALA A 387 24.26 -7.06 16.81
N ALA A 388 23.24 -6.21 16.64
CA ALA A 388 22.19 -6.06 17.63
C ALA A 388 21.26 -7.28 17.65
N VAL A 389 21.04 -7.92 16.50
CA VAL A 389 20.28 -9.17 16.43
C VAL A 389 20.98 -10.27 17.23
N ASP A 390 22.29 -10.45 17.05
CA ASP A 390 23.08 -11.47 17.77
C ASP A 390 23.02 -11.25 19.29
N GLU A 391 23.10 -9.99 19.76
CA GLU A 391 22.93 -9.65 21.19
C GLU A 391 21.51 -9.95 21.69
N ILE A 392 20.48 -9.64 20.90
CA ILE A 392 19.09 -9.94 21.27
C ILE A 392 18.87 -11.45 21.36
N GLU A 393 19.40 -12.25 20.44
CA GLU A 393 19.34 -13.71 20.51
C GLU A 393 20.01 -14.24 21.78
N ASP A 394 21.15 -13.67 22.17
CA ASP A 394 21.82 -14.03 23.41
C ASP A 394 21.00 -13.67 24.66
N MET A 395 20.39 -12.49 24.68
CA MET A 395 19.45 -12.08 25.72
C MET A 395 18.25 -13.02 25.81
N ILE A 396 17.71 -13.46 24.66
CA ILE A 396 16.62 -14.45 24.60
C ILE A 396 17.05 -15.78 25.20
N ARG A 397 18.27 -16.27 24.89
CA ARG A 397 18.82 -17.50 25.50
C ARG A 397 18.95 -17.39 27.01
N ARG A 398 19.22 -16.18 27.54
CA ARG A 398 19.24 -15.85 28.97
C ARG A 398 17.85 -15.64 29.59
N GLY A 399 16.77 -15.77 28.80
CA GLY A 399 15.39 -15.60 29.27
C GLY A 399 14.94 -14.15 29.41
N VAL A 400 15.66 -13.18 28.82
CA VAL A 400 15.30 -11.76 28.85
C VAL A 400 14.17 -11.50 27.85
N LYS A 401 13.08 -10.89 28.33
CA LYS A 401 11.99 -10.42 27.48
C LYS A 401 12.22 -8.97 27.07
N GLY A 402 11.99 -8.68 25.80
CA GLY A 402 12.09 -7.33 25.26
C GLY A 402 11.10 -7.09 24.12
N TYR A 403 11.09 -5.85 23.63
CA TYR A 403 10.23 -5.41 22.54
C TYR A 403 11.03 -4.67 21.47
N ILE A 404 10.69 -4.89 20.21
CA ILE A 404 11.40 -4.35 19.04
C ILE A 404 10.56 -3.27 18.38
N ILE A 405 11.12 -2.08 18.21
CA ILE A 405 10.66 -1.07 17.27
C ILE A 405 11.58 -1.13 16.07
N PHE A 406 11.04 -1.39 14.88
CA PHE A 406 11.82 -1.49 13.65
C PHE A 406 11.39 -0.43 12.65
N ASP A 407 12.21 0.58 12.45
CA ASP A 407 11.98 1.66 11.48
C ASP A 407 12.64 1.34 10.13
N ILE A 408 11.81 0.97 9.14
CA ILE A 408 12.32 0.57 7.83
C ILE A 408 12.89 1.77 7.08
N SER A 409 14.17 1.67 6.74
CA SER A 409 14.83 2.57 5.78
C SER A 409 15.28 1.83 4.51
N GLY A 410 15.95 2.54 3.59
CA GLY A 410 16.54 1.94 2.38
C GLY A 410 17.71 0.98 2.67
N ASN A 411 18.39 1.16 3.81
CA ASN A 411 19.61 0.42 4.18
C ASN A 411 19.35 -0.72 5.17
N SER A 412 18.09 -1.08 5.44
CA SER A 412 17.75 -2.17 6.37
C SER A 412 18.15 -3.52 5.77
N VAL A 413 19.03 -4.25 6.45
CA VAL A 413 19.61 -5.51 5.98
C VAL A 413 18.78 -6.64 6.59
N HIS A 414 17.78 -7.14 5.86
CA HIS A 414 16.99 -8.34 6.18
C HIS A 414 16.16 -8.30 7.49
N ILE A 415 14.88 -7.95 7.37
CA ILE A 415 13.89 -7.98 8.48
C ILE A 415 13.68 -9.40 9.03
N GLY A 416 13.95 -10.41 8.22
CA GLY A 416 13.61 -11.79 8.54
C GLY A 416 14.57 -12.52 9.46
N ASP A 417 15.64 -11.85 9.91
CA ASP A 417 16.57 -12.36 10.91
C ASP A 417 16.16 -11.91 12.34
N LEU A 418 15.07 -11.14 12.48
CA LEU A 418 14.59 -10.67 13.78
C LEU A 418 13.91 -11.80 14.57
N PRO A 419 14.22 -11.95 15.86
CA PRO A 419 13.78 -13.08 16.67
C PRO A 419 12.26 -13.08 16.92
N TYR A 420 11.66 -14.27 16.93
CA TYR A 420 10.22 -14.47 17.14
C TYR A 420 9.80 -14.38 18.62
N ALA A 421 10.73 -14.55 19.55
CA ALA A 421 10.43 -14.57 20.99
C ALA A 421 10.07 -13.19 21.57
N TRP A 422 10.38 -12.10 20.85
CA TRP A 422 10.09 -10.73 21.26
C TRP A 422 8.96 -10.15 20.41
N GLY A 423 8.14 -9.29 21.03
CA GLY A 423 7.15 -8.48 20.33
C GLY A 423 7.82 -7.49 19.37
N ILE A 424 7.13 -7.16 18.28
CA ILE A 424 7.66 -6.24 17.26
C ILE A 424 6.60 -5.31 16.71
N VAL A 425 6.96 -4.03 16.57
CA VAL A 425 6.26 -3.04 15.75
C VAL A 425 7.18 -2.57 14.65
N LEU A 426 6.72 -2.76 13.41
CA LEU A 426 7.41 -2.36 12.20
C LEU A 426 6.82 -1.05 11.68
N ILE A 427 7.64 -0.01 11.53
CA ILE A 427 7.22 1.27 10.93
C ILE A 427 7.60 1.26 9.45
N SER A 428 6.60 1.36 8.57
CA SER A 428 6.84 1.28 7.13
C SER A 428 6.01 2.27 6.31
N SER A 429 6.57 2.64 5.16
CA SER A 429 5.76 3.19 4.07
C SER A 429 4.87 2.11 3.44
N PRO A 430 3.83 2.50 2.68
CA PRO A 430 2.96 1.55 1.99
C PRO A 430 3.73 0.99 0.80
N ASN A 431 4.54 -0.03 1.05
CA ASN A 431 5.27 -0.78 0.04
C ASN A 431 4.83 -2.24 0.15
N VAL A 432 4.20 -2.70 -0.93
CA VAL A 432 3.56 -4.02 -1.00
C VAL A 432 4.55 -5.15 -0.87
N LYS A 433 5.74 -5.04 -1.49
CA LYS A 433 6.76 -6.10 -1.40
C LYS A 433 7.31 -6.22 0.01
N LYS A 434 7.63 -5.09 0.66
CA LYS A 434 8.10 -5.09 2.05
C LYS A 434 7.04 -5.67 3.00
N PHE A 435 5.77 -5.33 2.79
CA PHE A 435 4.67 -5.93 3.55
C PHE A 435 4.55 -7.44 3.30
N HIS A 436 4.52 -7.89 2.05
CA HIS A 436 4.39 -9.31 1.70
C HIS A 436 5.57 -10.13 2.21
N GLU A 437 6.80 -9.62 2.12
CA GLU A 437 7.99 -10.29 2.64
C GLU A 437 7.90 -10.48 4.15
N PHE A 438 7.43 -9.45 4.87
CA PHE A 438 7.26 -9.53 6.32
C PHE A 438 6.11 -10.44 6.72
N ALA A 439 4.92 -10.27 6.12
CA ALA A 439 3.73 -11.08 6.39
C ALA A 439 3.95 -12.55 6.02
N LYS A 440 4.73 -12.87 4.97
CA LYS A 440 5.09 -14.25 4.63
C LYS A 440 5.90 -14.94 5.74
N ARG A 441 6.77 -14.21 6.43
CA ARG A 441 7.59 -14.74 7.54
C ARG A 441 6.85 -14.70 8.87
N ARG A 442 5.98 -13.71 9.08
CA ARG A 442 5.12 -13.56 10.26
C ARG A 442 3.65 -13.53 9.84
N GLN A 443 3.07 -14.72 9.69
CA GLN A 443 1.74 -14.94 9.11
C GLN A 443 0.61 -14.21 9.85
N ASP A 444 0.80 -13.92 11.14
CA ASP A 444 -0.18 -13.22 11.99
C ASP A 444 0.08 -11.71 12.10
N THR A 445 0.82 -11.11 11.15
CA THR A 445 1.08 -9.67 11.17
C THR A 445 -0.18 -8.86 10.94
N LEU A 446 -0.51 -7.97 11.88
CA LEU A 446 -1.67 -7.09 11.78
C LEU A 446 -1.26 -5.68 11.30
N PRO A 447 -1.87 -5.17 10.22
CA PRO A 447 -1.60 -3.82 9.73
C PRO A 447 -2.31 -2.75 10.57
N ILE A 448 -1.57 -1.71 10.95
CA ILE A 448 -2.10 -0.50 11.59
C ILE A 448 -1.93 0.66 10.61
N TYR A 449 -3.02 1.04 9.94
CA TYR A 449 -3.00 2.17 9.00
C TYR A 449 -3.06 3.52 9.73
N MET A 450 -2.26 4.48 9.31
CA MET A 450 -2.22 5.84 9.86
C MET A 450 -2.68 6.89 8.85
N ASN A 451 -3.52 7.83 9.31
CA ASN A 451 -3.90 8.99 8.53
C ASN A 451 -2.80 10.06 8.45
N CYS A 452 -2.87 10.90 7.41
CA CYS A 452 -2.04 12.09 7.27
C CYS A 452 -2.40 13.18 8.28
N TYR A 453 -1.70 14.32 8.23
CA TYR A 453 -2.00 15.46 9.09
C TYR A 453 -3.31 16.15 8.72
N GLU A 454 -3.97 16.71 9.72
CA GLU A 454 -5.13 17.58 9.56
C GLU A 454 -4.74 19.06 9.67
N ASP A 455 -5.60 19.96 9.17
CA ASP A 455 -5.36 21.40 9.20
C ASP A 455 -5.13 21.92 10.63
N ALA A 456 -5.89 21.43 11.61
CA ALA A 456 -5.73 21.80 13.02
C ALA A 456 -4.36 21.40 13.56
N GLU A 457 -3.86 20.22 13.21
CA GLU A 457 -2.55 19.72 13.63
C GLU A 457 -1.41 20.56 13.03
N PHE A 458 -1.56 21.00 11.77
CA PHE A 458 -0.60 21.91 11.15
C PHE A 458 -0.59 23.29 11.80
N LYS A 459 -1.76 23.83 12.15
CA LYS A 459 -1.85 25.09 12.91
C LYS A 459 -1.17 24.94 14.27
N ALA A 460 -1.41 23.82 14.96
CA ALA A 460 -0.79 23.53 16.24
C ALA A 460 0.74 23.44 16.14
N ALA A 461 1.27 22.80 15.09
CA ALA A 461 2.71 22.78 14.83
C ALA A 461 3.27 24.20 14.62
N LEU A 462 2.62 25.04 13.80
CA LEU A 462 3.06 26.44 13.63
C LEU A 462 3.05 27.23 14.94
N VAL A 463 1.99 27.07 15.74
CA VAL A 463 1.85 27.72 17.05
C VAL A 463 2.99 27.30 17.98
N TRP A 464 3.28 26.00 18.07
CA TRP A 464 4.39 25.48 18.85
C TRP A 464 5.75 26.06 18.41
N GLU A 465 6.05 25.98 17.11
CA GLU A 465 7.33 26.44 16.55
C GLU A 465 7.56 27.94 16.77
N ARG A 466 6.51 28.76 16.59
CA ARG A 466 6.59 30.21 16.85
C ARG A 466 6.64 30.53 18.34
N HIS A 467 5.85 29.84 19.16
CA HIS A 467 5.85 30.01 20.61
C HIS A 467 7.24 29.72 21.19
N TRP A 468 7.88 28.63 20.77
CA TRP A 468 9.24 28.31 21.18
C TRP A 468 10.24 29.40 20.78
N LYS A 469 10.12 29.94 19.55
CA LYS A 469 10.99 31.04 19.11
C LYS A 469 10.80 32.32 19.94
N VAL A 470 9.58 32.63 20.34
CA VAL A 470 9.29 33.79 21.21
C VAL A 470 9.88 33.57 22.60
N VAL A 471 9.61 32.43 23.23
CA VAL A 471 10.08 32.12 24.59
C VAL A 471 11.60 32.06 24.67
N ASN A 472 12.28 31.67 23.58
CA ASN A 472 13.74 31.63 23.49
C ASN A 472 14.36 32.91 22.88
N ASN A 473 13.61 34.03 22.85
CA ASN A 473 14.08 35.33 22.37
C ASN A 473 14.69 35.31 20.95
N ARG A 474 14.25 34.39 20.09
CA ARG A 474 14.69 34.29 18.69
C ARG A 474 13.90 35.24 17.78
N ILE A 475 12.67 35.57 18.16
CA ILE A 475 11.79 36.54 17.49
C ILE A 475 11.03 37.33 18.56
N ARG A 476 10.65 38.58 18.28
CA ARG A 476 9.78 39.35 19.18
C ARG A 476 8.32 38.92 19.00
N LEU A 477 7.52 39.03 20.06
CA LEU A 477 6.09 38.72 20.03
C LEU A 477 5.34 39.53 18.96
N GLU A 478 5.75 40.78 18.73
CA GLU A 478 5.18 41.69 17.74
C GLU A 478 5.35 41.14 16.31
N ASP A 479 6.51 40.55 16.02
CA ASP A 479 6.92 40.06 14.70
C ASP A 479 6.26 38.70 14.31
N VAL A 480 5.53 38.06 15.23
CA VAL A 480 4.80 36.81 14.97
C VAL A 480 3.60 37.08 14.04
N ASN A 481 3.54 36.38 12.90
CA ASN A 481 2.40 36.47 11.97
C ASN A 481 1.94 35.08 11.52
N LEU A 482 1.26 34.37 12.43
CA LEU A 482 0.76 33.02 12.17
C LEU A 482 -0.33 32.96 11.10
N GLU A 483 -1.09 34.04 10.89
CA GLU A 483 -2.10 34.08 9.82
C GLU A 483 -1.42 34.00 8.43
N ASN A 484 -0.34 34.75 8.23
CA ASN A 484 0.44 34.69 7.00
C ASN A 484 1.19 33.36 6.86
N ASP A 485 1.79 32.85 7.94
CA ASP A 485 2.42 31.53 7.95
C ASP A 485 1.42 30.44 7.54
N TRP A 486 0.21 30.48 8.09
CA TRP A 486 -0.87 29.55 7.74
C TRP A 486 -1.32 29.70 6.29
N LYS A 487 -1.43 30.91 5.75
CA LYS A 487 -1.74 31.13 4.32
C LYS A 487 -0.68 30.50 3.40
N VAL A 488 0.61 30.61 3.75
CA VAL A 488 1.70 29.96 3.01
C VAL A 488 1.60 28.44 3.15
N LEU A 489 1.44 27.94 4.37
CA LEU A 489 1.36 26.52 4.68
C LEU A 489 0.18 25.87 3.95
N LYS A 490 -1.00 26.51 3.95
CA LYS A 490 -2.19 26.03 3.25
C LYS A 490 -1.96 25.90 1.75
N LYS A 491 -1.31 26.88 1.11
CA LYS A 491 -0.92 26.77 -0.31
C LYS A 491 0.03 25.58 -0.55
N ARG A 492 0.97 25.33 0.36
CA ARG A 492 1.86 24.17 0.28
C ARG A 492 1.10 22.85 0.41
N ILE A 493 0.13 22.76 1.33
CA ILE A 493 -0.77 21.61 1.49
C ILE A 493 -1.58 21.38 0.21
N ASP A 494 -2.14 22.44 -0.38
CA ASP A 494 -2.90 22.36 -1.63
C ASP A 494 -2.06 21.83 -2.81
N MET A 495 -0.74 22.08 -2.80
CA MET A 495 0.19 21.63 -3.83
C MET A 495 0.67 20.19 -3.61
N VAL A 496 1.22 19.87 -2.44
CA VAL A 496 1.92 18.58 -2.20
C VAL A 496 1.24 17.67 -1.19
N GLY A 497 0.10 18.09 -0.64
CA GLY A 497 -0.72 17.36 0.32
C GLY A 497 -0.32 17.57 1.78
N PRO A 498 -1.07 17.00 2.73
CA PRO A 498 -0.88 17.18 4.17
C PRO A 498 0.29 16.35 4.71
N LEU A 499 1.51 16.66 4.25
CA LEU A 499 2.74 15.93 4.55
C LEU A 499 3.75 16.85 5.25
N PRO A 500 3.86 16.83 6.60
CA PRO A 500 4.70 17.76 7.36
C PRO A 500 6.15 17.81 6.88
N ARG A 501 6.74 16.67 6.49
CA ARG A 501 8.10 16.62 5.94
C ARG A 501 8.36 17.60 4.80
N TYR A 502 7.35 17.93 3.99
CA TYR A 502 7.50 18.80 2.84
C TYR A 502 6.86 20.17 3.06
N VAL A 503 5.74 20.21 3.77
CA VAL A 503 4.96 21.45 3.97
C VAL A 503 5.65 22.36 5.00
N LEU A 504 6.17 21.80 6.09
CA LEU A 504 6.92 22.52 7.14
C LEU A 504 8.40 22.67 6.80
N ALA A 505 8.87 22.11 5.70
CA ALA A 505 10.27 22.21 5.30
C ALA A 505 10.63 23.60 4.76
N GLY A 506 11.91 23.85 4.60
CA GLY A 506 12.44 25.02 3.95
C GLY A 506 12.09 25.03 2.46
N GLN A 507 12.21 26.21 1.85
CA GLN A 507 11.75 26.45 0.48
C GLN A 507 12.32 25.46 -0.55
N ALA A 508 13.63 25.17 -0.50
CA ALA A 508 14.27 24.26 -1.44
C ALA A 508 13.72 22.81 -1.37
N THR A 509 13.46 22.30 -0.17
CA THR A 509 12.88 20.96 0.03
C THR A 509 11.43 20.90 -0.46
N PHE A 510 10.66 21.96 -0.21
CA PHE A 510 9.30 22.09 -0.72
C PHE A 510 9.27 22.14 -2.25
N GLU A 511 10.09 22.98 -2.88
CA GLU A 511 10.18 23.12 -4.34
C GLU A 511 10.62 21.83 -5.03
N LYS A 512 11.60 21.12 -4.44
CA LYS A 512 11.99 19.79 -4.91
C LYS A 512 10.78 18.83 -4.92
N ARG A 513 9.96 18.86 -3.86
CA ARG A 513 8.76 18.02 -3.79
C ARG A 513 7.72 18.43 -4.84
N VAL A 514 7.54 19.71 -5.12
CA VAL A 514 6.66 20.19 -6.19
C VAL A 514 7.12 19.64 -7.54
N SER A 515 8.41 19.78 -7.86
CA SER A 515 9.01 19.25 -9.09
C SER A 515 8.85 17.73 -9.22
N GLU A 516 9.00 16.99 -8.12
CA GLU A 516 8.74 15.55 -8.06
C GLU A 516 7.28 15.21 -8.39
N VAL A 517 6.31 15.95 -7.84
CA VAL A 517 4.87 15.77 -8.10
C VAL A 517 4.54 16.06 -9.56
N GLU A 518 5.03 17.17 -10.11
CA GLU A 518 4.84 17.54 -11.51
C GLU A 518 5.45 16.52 -12.46
N THR A 519 6.65 16.03 -12.13
CA THR A 519 7.32 14.98 -12.89
C THR A 519 6.51 13.69 -12.85
N ALA A 520 5.97 13.30 -11.69
CA ALA A 520 5.10 12.12 -11.57
C ALA A 520 3.82 12.27 -12.41
N LEU A 521 3.18 13.44 -12.37
CA LEU A 521 2.00 13.74 -13.20
C LEU A 521 2.34 13.69 -14.70
N ARG A 522 3.53 14.17 -15.10
CA ARG A 522 3.99 14.16 -16.50
C ARG A 522 4.28 12.74 -17.00
N LEU A 523 4.94 11.91 -16.18
CA LEU A 523 5.32 10.54 -16.53
C LEU A 523 4.16 9.54 -16.46
N MET A 524 3.07 9.90 -15.80
CA MET A 524 1.90 9.05 -15.70
C MET A 524 1.25 8.80 -17.07
N ARG A 525 0.95 7.53 -17.35
CA ARG A 525 0.34 7.08 -18.60
C ARG A 525 -1.04 7.70 -18.79
N ASP A 526 -1.37 8.09 -20.03
CA ASP A 526 -2.69 8.60 -20.41
C ASP A 526 -3.71 7.44 -20.57
N GLU A 527 -3.79 6.54 -19.57
CA GLU A 527 -4.63 5.34 -19.61
C GLU A 527 -5.60 5.30 -18.43
N LEU A 528 -6.91 5.42 -18.69
CA LEU A 528 -7.98 5.38 -17.69
C LEU A 528 -7.86 4.19 -16.72
N GLY A 529 -7.51 3.01 -17.24
CA GLY A 529 -7.35 1.79 -16.45
C GLY A 529 -6.20 1.83 -15.43
N TYR A 530 -5.16 2.65 -15.65
CA TYR A 530 -4.11 2.85 -14.66
C TYR A 530 -4.62 3.67 -13.46
N TYR A 531 -5.39 4.74 -13.72
CA TYR A 531 -5.97 5.57 -12.65
C TYR A 531 -6.94 4.78 -11.77
N MET A 532 -7.82 3.97 -12.37
CA MET A 532 -8.74 3.12 -11.63
C MET A 532 -7.99 2.09 -10.78
N ARG A 533 -6.94 1.45 -11.32
CA ARG A 533 -6.12 0.51 -10.53
C ARG A 533 -5.42 1.19 -9.34
N VAL A 534 -4.87 2.39 -9.50
CA VAL A 534 -4.14 3.08 -8.42
C VAL A 534 -5.08 3.66 -7.36
N LEU A 535 -6.27 4.16 -7.74
CA LEU A 535 -7.21 4.80 -6.80
C LEU A 535 -8.18 3.80 -6.15
N ASP A 536 -8.63 2.77 -6.88
CA ASP A 536 -9.59 1.78 -6.35
C ASP A 536 -8.91 0.63 -5.60
N ASN A 537 -7.58 0.46 -5.75
CA ASN A 537 -6.87 -0.59 -5.02
C ASN A 537 -6.39 -0.10 -3.65
N PRO A 538 -6.93 -0.62 -2.53
CA PRO A 538 -6.54 -0.22 -1.18
C PRO A 538 -5.11 -0.63 -0.79
N HIS A 539 -4.47 -1.51 -1.57
CA HIS A 539 -3.23 -2.18 -1.17
C HIS A 539 -2.08 -2.06 -2.17
N GLU A 540 -2.28 -1.52 -3.38
CA GLU A 540 -1.23 -1.44 -4.41
C GLU A 540 -0.61 -0.05 -4.50
N TRP A 541 0.61 0.09 -3.97
CA TRP A 541 1.50 1.21 -4.30
C TRP A 541 2.61 0.70 -5.20
N HIS A 542 2.72 1.26 -6.40
CA HIS A 542 3.76 0.85 -7.35
C HIS A 542 5.15 1.28 -6.88
N GLU A 543 6.12 0.40 -7.08
CA GLU A 543 7.51 0.54 -6.61
C GLU A 543 8.34 1.59 -7.36
N ASP A 544 7.83 2.13 -8.47
CA ASP A 544 8.52 3.14 -9.27
C ASP A 544 8.72 4.48 -8.53
N GLY A 545 8.26 4.56 -7.27
CA GLY A 545 8.43 5.72 -6.41
C GLY A 545 7.58 6.92 -6.85
N THR A 546 6.62 6.74 -7.75
CA THR A 546 5.72 7.82 -8.21
C THR A 546 4.40 7.84 -7.45
N THR A 547 3.89 6.67 -7.04
CA THR A 547 2.57 6.54 -6.38
C THR A 547 2.43 7.44 -5.17
N HIS A 548 3.40 7.43 -4.25
CA HIS A 548 3.37 8.26 -3.03
C HIS A 548 3.45 9.78 -3.26
N LYS A 549 3.68 10.22 -4.52
CA LYS A 549 3.65 11.62 -4.93
C LYS A 549 2.24 12.07 -5.29
N LEU A 550 1.38 11.13 -5.65
CA LEU A 550 0.07 11.36 -6.23
C LEU A 550 -1.06 10.89 -5.31
N VAL A 551 -0.85 9.82 -4.54
CA VAL A 551 -1.82 9.27 -3.61
C VAL A 551 -1.31 9.20 -2.15
N LYS A 552 -2.25 9.34 -1.23
CA LYS A 552 -2.11 9.17 0.22
C LYS A 552 -3.07 8.08 0.71
N LEU A 553 -2.76 7.52 1.87
CA LEU A 553 -3.62 6.57 2.55
C LEU A 553 -4.62 7.30 3.45
N VAL A 554 -5.86 6.82 3.47
CA VAL A 554 -6.91 7.32 4.35
C VAL A 554 -7.70 6.15 4.91
N ARG A 555 -7.88 6.11 6.24
CA ARG A 555 -8.84 5.22 6.91
C ARG A 555 -10.26 5.69 6.59
N CYS A 556 -11.08 4.79 6.06
CA CYS A 556 -12.48 5.04 5.76
C CYS A 556 -13.33 3.93 6.37
N GLU A 557 -14.50 4.26 6.89
CA GLU A 557 -15.48 3.25 7.28
C GLU A 557 -16.31 2.84 6.06
N VAL A 558 -16.31 1.54 5.74
CA VAL A 558 -17.02 0.96 4.62
C VAL A 558 -17.82 -0.22 5.15
N LYS A 559 -19.17 -0.13 5.07
CA LYS A 559 -20.08 -1.20 5.55
C LYS A 559 -19.82 -1.63 7.00
N GLY A 560 -19.52 -0.68 7.89
CA GLY A 560 -19.24 -0.95 9.31
C GLY A 560 -17.86 -1.56 9.59
N LYS A 561 -16.94 -1.54 8.61
CA LYS A 561 -15.53 -1.95 8.79
C LYS A 561 -14.60 -0.82 8.41
N VAL A 562 -13.58 -0.57 9.23
CA VAL A 562 -12.53 0.37 8.90
C VAL A 562 -11.59 -0.26 7.88
N GLU A 563 -11.56 0.32 6.69
CA GLU A 563 -10.69 -0.07 5.58
C GLU A 563 -9.71 1.06 5.26
N CYS A 564 -8.55 0.74 4.69
CA CYS A 564 -7.65 1.74 4.14
C CYS A 564 -7.95 1.94 2.65
N ARG A 565 -7.98 3.19 2.17
CA ARG A 565 -8.12 3.50 0.74
C ARG A 565 -7.07 4.49 0.28
N ASN A 566 -6.71 4.38 -1.00
CA ASN A 566 -5.92 5.39 -1.68
C ASN A 566 -6.82 6.60 -2.00
N ARG A 567 -6.37 7.80 -1.63
CA ARG A 567 -6.96 9.05 -2.08
C ARG A 567 -5.89 9.93 -2.71
N VAL A 568 -6.31 10.86 -3.56
CA VAL A 568 -5.41 11.89 -4.10
C VAL A 568 -4.71 12.66 -2.97
N THR A 569 -3.43 12.94 -3.17
CA THR A 569 -2.58 13.56 -2.13
C THR A 569 -2.96 15.01 -1.87
N SER A 570 -3.24 15.77 -2.93
CA SER A 570 -3.47 17.21 -2.88
C SER A 570 -4.56 17.68 -3.85
N VAL A 571 -5.05 18.90 -3.65
CA VAL A 571 -6.04 19.55 -4.53
C VAL A 571 -5.45 19.81 -5.92
N TYR A 572 -4.17 20.19 -5.99
CA TYR A 572 -3.46 20.36 -7.26
C TYR A 572 -3.43 19.06 -8.07
N VAL A 573 -3.01 17.95 -7.44
CA VAL A 573 -2.98 16.64 -8.08
C VAL A 573 -4.38 16.25 -8.56
N LEU A 574 -5.42 16.44 -7.73
CA LEU A 574 -6.80 16.15 -8.14
C LEU A 574 -7.21 16.92 -9.42
N LYS A 575 -6.92 18.22 -9.48
CA LYS A 575 -7.25 19.06 -10.64
C LYS A 575 -6.52 18.59 -11.89
N GLU A 576 -5.22 18.30 -11.78
CA GLU A 576 -4.41 17.82 -12.90
C GLU A 576 -4.83 16.43 -13.38
N LEU A 577 -5.16 15.52 -12.46
CA LEU A 577 -5.73 14.22 -12.81
C LEU A 577 -7.06 14.38 -13.54
N ALA A 578 -7.97 15.22 -13.03
CA ALA A 578 -9.26 15.47 -13.68
C ALA A 578 -9.09 16.09 -15.08
N ARG A 579 -8.08 16.93 -15.29
CA ARG A 579 -7.73 17.48 -16.61
C ARG A 579 -7.20 16.40 -17.55
N LYS A 580 -6.26 15.57 -17.09
CA LYS A 580 -5.71 14.44 -17.86
C LYS A 580 -6.75 13.39 -18.20
N LEU A 581 -7.63 13.06 -17.26
CA LEU A 581 -8.75 12.14 -17.46
C LEU A 581 -9.68 12.64 -18.57
N ARG A 582 -10.05 13.92 -18.53
CA ARG A 582 -10.84 14.56 -19.58
C ARG A 582 -10.12 14.52 -20.93
N ALA A 583 -8.83 14.84 -20.98
CA ALA A 583 -8.04 14.78 -22.20
C ALA A 583 -7.91 13.35 -22.76
N ALA A 584 -7.69 12.35 -21.90
CA ALA A 584 -7.60 10.94 -22.30
C ALA A 584 -8.95 10.44 -22.83
N HIS A 585 -10.06 10.79 -22.17
CA HIS A 585 -11.40 10.50 -22.65
C HIS A 585 -11.66 11.13 -24.03
N LEU A 586 -11.31 12.40 -24.20
CA LEU A 586 -11.39 13.08 -25.50
C LEU A 586 -10.52 12.42 -26.58
N LYS A 587 -9.29 11.99 -26.25
CA LYS A 587 -8.40 11.28 -27.20
C LYS A 587 -8.96 9.93 -27.60
N VAL A 588 -9.50 9.15 -26.66
CA VAL A 588 -10.16 7.87 -26.96
C VAL A 588 -11.35 8.10 -27.88
N ASN A 589 -12.19 9.10 -27.59
CA ASN A 589 -13.31 9.46 -28.46
C ASN A 589 -12.83 9.94 -29.84
N LEU A 590 -11.76 10.72 -29.92
CA LEU A 590 -11.20 11.20 -31.20
C LEU A 590 -10.57 10.08 -32.03
N ILE A 591 -9.79 9.19 -31.41
CA ILE A 591 -9.20 8.01 -32.07
C ILE A 591 -10.30 7.08 -32.57
N TYR A 592 -11.33 6.87 -31.75
CA TYR A 592 -12.51 6.12 -32.13
C TYR A 592 -13.25 6.79 -33.31
N HIS A 593 -13.40 8.12 -33.31
CA HIS A 593 -13.94 8.88 -34.43
C HIS A 593 -13.04 8.87 -35.69
N ILE A 594 -11.73 8.66 -35.58
CA ILE A 594 -10.83 8.55 -36.74
C ILE A 594 -10.89 7.14 -37.35
N LEU A 595 -11.06 6.11 -36.51
CA LEU A 595 -11.00 4.69 -36.91
C LEU A 595 -12.33 4.12 -37.39
N CYS A 596 -13.47 4.74 -37.06
CA CYS A 596 -14.81 4.25 -37.42
C CYS A 596 -15.35 4.84 -38.73
N GLY A 597 -16.10 4.04 -39.49
CA GLY A 597 -16.86 4.50 -40.65
C GLY A 597 -18.05 5.39 -40.28
N ALA A 598 -18.61 6.16 -41.22
CA ALA A 598 -19.74 7.07 -40.96
C ALA A 598 -20.94 6.37 -40.29
N LEU A 599 -21.20 5.11 -40.63
CA LEU A 599 -22.27 4.28 -40.05
C LEU A 599 -21.98 3.90 -38.58
N GLU A 600 -20.74 3.57 -38.24
CA GLU A 600 -20.30 3.25 -36.88
C GLU A 600 -20.27 4.50 -35.98
N LYS A 601 -20.03 5.69 -36.56
CA LYS A 601 -20.17 6.97 -35.85
C LYS A 601 -21.62 7.26 -35.47
N CYS A 602 -22.56 7.03 -36.39
CA CYS A 602 -23.99 7.20 -36.13
C CYS A 602 -24.49 6.23 -35.06
N ALA A 603 -23.92 5.03 -35.02
CA ALA A 603 -24.24 4.01 -34.01
C ALA A 603 -23.93 4.45 -32.59
N VAL A 604 -22.73 5.01 -32.40
CA VAL A 604 -22.25 5.45 -31.09
C VAL A 604 -22.90 6.75 -30.66
N LEU A 605 -23.11 7.70 -31.58
CA LEU A 605 -23.87 8.92 -31.30
C LEU A 605 -25.31 8.60 -30.84
N LEU A 606 -25.95 7.56 -31.39
CA LEU A 606 -27.29 7.12 -30.97
C LEU A 606 -27.28 6.45 -29.58
N GLU A 607 -26.23 5.70 -29.24
CA GLU A 607 -26.10 5.07 -27.90
C GLU A 607 -25.69 6.07 -26.81
N GLU A 608 -24.84 7.05 -27.12
CA GLU A 608 -24.30 8.01 -26.15
C GLU A 608 -25.11 9.31 -26.01
N LEU A 609 -25.76 9.81 -27.07
CA LEU A 609 -26.40 11.15 -27.11
C LEU A 609 -27.91 11.13 -27.41
N SER A 610 -28.55 9.97 -27.33
CA SER A 610 -29.96 9.74 -27.77
C SER A 610 -30.99 10.76 -27.30
N LEU A 611 -30.94 11.19 -26.03
CA LEU A 611 -31.85 12.20 -25.48
C LEU A 611 -31.26 13.61 -25.62
N ASP A 612 -29.95 13.73 -25.50
CA ASP A 612 -29.24 15.01 -25.56
C ASP A 612 -29.35 15.65 -26.96
N ILE A 613 -29.61 14.86 -28.00
CA ILE A 613 -29.88 15.38 -29.35
C ILE A 613 -31.05 16.37 -29.38
N PHE A 614 -32.05 16.23 -28.50
CA PHE A 614 -33.18 17.14 -28.45
C PHE A 614 -32.83 18.51 -27.83
N THR A 615 -31.67 18.64 -27.18
CA THR A 615 -31.17 19.93 -26.67
C THR A 615 -30.55 20.81 -27.76
N LEU A 616 -30.30 20.25 -28.95
CA LEU A 616 -29.72 20.96 -30.08
C LEU A 616 -30.83 21.37 -31.06
N ARG A 617 -30.98 22.67 -31.30
CA ARG A 617 -32.04 23.21 -32.16
C ARG A 617 -31.93 22.69 -33.59
N GLU A 618 -30.72 22.70 -34.13
CA GLU A 618 -30.41 22.22 -35.48
C GLU A 618 -30.77 20.73 -35.60
N ALA A 619 -30.55 19.97 -34.53
CA ALA A 619 -30.85 18.56 -34.49
C ALA A 619 -32.36 18.29 -34.53
N VAL A 620 -33.13 18.98 -33.68
CA VAL A 620 -34.59 18.91 -33.69
C VAL A 620 -35.15 19.36 -35.04
N ASP A 621 -34.63 20.45 -35.63
CA ASP A 621 -35.06 20.96 -36.93
C ASP A 621 -34.85 19.96 -38.07
N THR A 622 -33.78 19.17 -38.03
CA THR A 622 -33.53 18.10 -39.01
C THR A 622 -34.39 16.88 -38.73
N LEU A 623 -34.41 16.37 -37.49
CA LEU A 623 -35.19 15.18 -37.12
C LEU A 623 -36.65 15.32 -37.52
N VAL A 624 -37.24 16.48 -37.28
CA VAL A 624 -38.63 16.79 -37.60
C VAL A 624 -38.97 16.65 -39.08
N LYS A 625 -38.01 16.90 -39.99
CA LYS A 625 -38.22 16.70 -41.45
C LYS A 625 -38.37 15.22 -41.82
N HIS A 626 -37.81 14.33 -41.00
CA HIS A 626 -37.73 12.90 -41.23
C HIS A 626 -38.64 12.09 -40.29
N LEU A 627 -39.44 12.75 -39.45
CA LEU A 627 -40.41 12.07 -38.60
C LEU A 627 -41.55 11.51 -39.46
N GLU A 628 -41.74 10.21 -39.39
CA GLU A 628 -42.88 9.52 -40.02
C GLU A 628 -43.93 9.21 -38.96
N HIS A 629 -45.15 9.72 -39.14
CA HIS A 629 -46.28 9.37 -38.30
C HIS A 629 -46.72 7.93 -38.54
N LEU A 630 -47.00 7.20 -37.46
CA LEU A 630 -47.48 5.81 -37.46
C LEU A 630 -48.99 5.80 -37.12
N PRO A 631 -49.89 5.93 -38.13
CA PRO A 631 -51.31 6.16 -37.90
C PRO A 631 -52.02 4.94 -37.32
N ARG A 632 -53.10 5.20 -36.57
CA ARG A 632 -54.03 4.17 -36.11
C ARG A 632 -55.07 3.87 -37.20
N GLY A 633 -54.94 2.72 -37.87
CA GLY A 633 -55.88 2.33 -38.92
C GLY A 633 -55.88 3.34 -40.07
N ASN A 634 -57.04 3.96 -40.35
CA ASN A 634 -57.21 4.96 -41.41
C ASN A 634 -57.09 6.42 -40.90
N GLU A 635 -56.47 6.63 -39.73
CA GLU A 635 -56.22 7.97 -39.18
C GLU A 635 -55.40 8.83 -40.16
N ALA A 636 -55.79 10.10 -40.29
CA ALA A 636 -55.05 11.06 -41.10
C ALA A 636 -53.61 11.24 -40.56
N LYS A 637 -52.67 11.52 -41.46
CA LYS A 637 -51.29 11.84 -41.05
C LYS A 637 -51.33 13.10 -40.18
N ARG A 638 -50.69 13.02 -39.01
CA ARG A 638 -50.59 14.11 -38.04
C ARG A 638 -49.14 14.54 -37.89
N GLU A 639 -48.87 15.84 -37.88
CA GLU A 639 -47.54 16.39 -37.57
C GLU A 639 -47.28 16.35 -36.06
N SER A 640 -46.02 16.13 -35.68
CA SER A 640 -45.58 16.18 -34.28
C SER A 640 -45.65 17.62 -33.73
N VAL A 641 -45.84 17.78 -32.42
CA VAL A 641 -45.67 19.06 -31.73
C VAL A 641 -44.29 19.67 -32.01
N LEU A 642 -43.28 18.83 -32.26
CA LEU A 642 -41.94 19.26 -32.62
C LEU A 642 -41.88 19.93 -33.99
N CYS A 643 -42.92 19.87 -34.84
CA CYS A 643 -43.00 20.64 -36.09
C CYS A 643 -43.18 22.15 -35.84
N GLN A 644 -43.71 22.55 -34.68
CA GLN A 644 -44.02 23.94 -34.35
C GLN A 644 -42.77 24.72 -33.90
N ARG A 645 -42.16 25.53 -34.78
CA ARG A 645 -40.85 26.18 -34.50
C ARG A 645 -40.85 27.11 -33.29
N GLY A 646 -41.98 27.75 -33.00
CA GLY A 646 -42.15 28.64 -31.85
C GLY A 646 -42.59 27.96 -30.55
N ALA A 647 -42.80 26.63 -30.53
CA ALA A 647 -43.31 25.94 -29.36
C ALA A 647 -42.31 25.99 -28.19
N LYS A 648 -42.80 26.39 -27.02
CA LYS A 648 -41.96 26.54 -25.82
C LYS A 648 -41.55 25.16 -25.32
N GLY A 649 -40.26 24.98 -25.08
CA GLY A 649 -39.70 23.70 -24.65
C GLY A 649 -39.52 22.67 -25.78
N ARG A 650 -39.78 23.03 -27.05
CA ARG A 650 -39.46 22.20 -28.23
C ARG A 650 -38.01 21.73 -28.23
N VAL A 651 -37.10 22.61 -27.81
CA VAL A 651 -35.67 22.33 -27.62
C VAL A 651 -35.40 22.51 -26.13
N PRO A 652 -35.33 21.42 -25.35
CA PRO A 652 -35.05 21.51 -23.93
C PRO A 652 -33.67 22.10 -23.63
N THR A 653 -33.58 22.88 -22.55
CA THR A 653 -32.33 23.56 -22.16
C THR A 653 -31.78 23.07 -20.82
N SER A 654 -32.45 22.11 -20.19
CA SER A 654 -32.04 21.53 -18.90
C SER A 654 -32.35 20.04 -18.85
N LEU A 655 -31.54 19.30 -18.10
CA LEU A 655 -31.66 17.86 -17.85
C LEU A 655 -31.98 17.64 -16.37
N SER A 656 -32.88 16.70 -16.09
CA SER A 656 -33.20 16.23 -14.75
C SER A 656 -33.23 14.71 -14.73
N GLU A 657 -32.25 14.14 -14.05
CA GLU A 657 -32.22 12.71 -13.79
C GLU A 657 -33.11 12.37 -12.61
N PHE A 658 -33.84 11.26 -12.68
CA PHE A 658 -34.81 10.90 -11.63
C PHE A 658 -34.83 9.41 -11.30
N ALA A 659 -35.14 9.12 -10.04
CA ALA A 659 -35.40 7.79 -9.49
C ALA A 659 -36.62 7.84 -8.56
N SER A 660 -37.29 6.71 -8.34
CA SER A 660 -38.55 6.61 -7.60
C SER A 660 -38.44 6.76 -6.08
N ASP A 661 -37.24 6.76 -5.53
CA ASP A 661 -36.94 6.87 -4.10
C ASP A 661 -36.69 8.32 -3.62
N GLY A 662 -36.70 9.28 -4.53
CA GLY A 662 -36.57 10.71 -4.23
C GLY A 662 -37.89 11.42 -3.94
N PRO A 663 -37.85 12.68 -3.45
CA PRO A 663 -39.04 13.50 -3.28
C PRO A 663 -39.73 13.77 -4.63
N LYS A 664 -41.07 13.89 -4.61
CA LYS A 664 -41.83 14.25 -5.81
C LYS A 664 -41.37 15.60 -6.36
N GLN A 665 -41.33 15.73 -7.69
CA GLN A 665 -40.93 16.94 -8.38
C GLN A 665 -42.01 17.45 -9.34
N LYS A 666 -42.02 18.76 -9.59
CA LYS A 666 -42.90 19.37 -10.58
C LYS A 666 -42.42 19.09 -12.00
N LEU A 667 -43.36 18.83 -12.90
CA LEU A 667 -43.09 18.66 -14.31
C LEU A 667 -42.99 20.02 -15.02
N VAL A 668 -41.81 20.30 -15.61
CA VAL A 668 -41.45 21.61 -16.18
C VAL A 668 -41.29 21.51 -17.71
N THR A 669 -41.90 22.46 -18.43
CA THR A 669 -41.75 22.61 -19.89
C THR A 669 -40.30 22.93 -20.27
N GLY A 670 -39.76 22.26 -21.30
CA GLY A 670 -38.40 22.50 -21.79
C GLY A 670 -37.27 21.88 -20.94
N ARG A 671 -37.59 20.84 -20.17
CA ARG A 671 -36.63 20.04 -19.40
C ARG A 671 -36.71 18.58 -19.83
N ILE A 672 -35.56 17.96 -20.07
CA ILE A 672 -35.43 16.52 -20.31
C ILE A 672 -35.45 15.80 -18.98
N TYR A 673 -36.28 14.76 -18.90
CA TYR A 673 -36.38 13.86 -17.78
C TYR A 673 -35.80 12.50 -18.20
N LYS A 674 -34.72 12.11 -17.54
CA LYS A 674 -34.00 10.86 -17.81
C LYS A 674 -34.06 9.93 -16.58
N PRO A 675 -34.60 8.72 -16.70
CA PRO A 675 -34.63 7.76 -15.60
C PRO A 675 -33.21 7.23 -15.34
N LEU A 676 -32.85 7.09 -14.05
CA LEU A 676 -31.57 6.49 -13.65
C LEU A 676 -31.57 4.95 -13.72
N THR A 677 -32.75 4.34 -13.84
CA THR A 677 -32.89 2.88 -13.92
C THR A 677 -32.61 2.37 -15.33
N THR A 678 -31.69 1.42 -15.44
CA THR A 678 -31.22 0.84 -16.72
C THR A 678 -32.29 0.07 -17.51
N ASN A 679 -33.40 -0.33 -16.89
CA ASN A 679 -34.54 -0.99 -17.55
C ASN A 679 -35.85 -0.22 -17.26
N PHE A 680 -35.83 1.10 -17.44
CA PHE A 680 -37.01 1.91 -17.21
C PHE A 680 -38.16 1.47 -18.13
N PRO A 681 -39.40 1.34 -17.62
CA PRO A 681 -40.52 0.93 -18.46
C PRO A 681 -40.78 1.91 -19.59
N LEU A 682 -41.10 1.37 -20.77
CA LEU A 682 -41.65 2.07 -21.94
C LEU A 682 -40.67 2.94 -22.75
N VAL A 683 -39.84 3.77 -22.12
CA VAL A 683 -39.08 4.84 -22.80
C VAL A 683 -37.67 5.00 -22.23
N ASP A 684 -36.77 5.65 -22.97
CA ASP A 684 -35.43 5.98 -22.48
C ASP A 684 -35.38 7.35 -21.80
N GLY A 685 -36.34 8.23 -22.11
CA GLY A 685 -36.53 9.53 -21.47
C GLY A 685 -37.66 10.32 -22.14
N PHE A 686 -37.97 11.51 -21.62
CA PHE A 686 -39.05 12.35 -22.16
C PHE A 686 -38.90 13.82 -21.80
N PHE A 687 -39.69 14.70 -22.43
CA PHE A 687 -39.76 16.12 -22.10
C PHE A 687 -41.14 16.70 -22.43
N VAL A 688 -41.43 17.91 -21.93
CA VAL A 688 -42.70 18.60 -22.16
C VAL A 688 -42.52 19.78 -23.11
N VAL A 689 -43.38 19.84 -24.13
CA VAL A 689 -43.47 20.90 -25.12
C VAL A 689 -44.82 21.59 -25.02
N GLU A 690 -44.83 22.91 -24.99
CA GLU A 690 -46.03 23.74 -24.98
C GLU A 690 -46.23 24.33 -26.37
N GLY A 691 -47.10 23.69 -27.14
CA GLY A 691 -47.47 24.09 -28.50
C GLY A 691 -48.70 25.00 -28.53
N VAL A 692 -49.27 25.20 -29.72
CA VAL A 692 -50.54 25.94 -29.86
C VAL A 692 -51.67 25.16 -29.17
N GLY A 693 -52.12 25.64 -28.02
CA GLY A 693 -53.30 25.15 -27.29
C GLY A 693 -53.02 24.20 -26.12
N PHE A 694 -52.26 23.12 -26.34
CA PHE A 694 -52.05 22.07 -25.33
C PHE A 694 -50.57 21.79 -25.06
N LYS A 695 -50.28 21.33 -23.83
CA LYS A 695 -48.97 20.78 -23.47
C LYS A 695 -48.90 19.31 -23.88
N THR A 696 -47.81 18.97 -24.55
CA THR A 696 -47.52 17.62 -25.05
C THR A 696 -46.34 17.03 -24.31
N ILE A 697 -46.49 15.79 -23.82
CA ILE A 697 -45.38 14.96 -23.35
C ILE A 697 -44.80 14.22 -24.54
N VAL A 698 -43.54 14.51 -24.86
CA VAL A 698 -42.78 13.85 -25.92
C VAL A 698 -41.91 12.78 -25.29
N LEU A 699 -42.31 11.53 -25.50
CA LEU A 699 -41.60 10.34 -25.09
C LEU A 699 -40.58 9.95 -26.16
N VAL A 700 -39.39 9.51 -25.74
CA VAL A 700 -38.33 9.08 -26.65
C VAL A 700 -37.94 7.64 -26.32
N GLN A 701 -37.96 6.78 -27.33
CA GLN A 701 -37.48 5.40 -27.22
C GLN A 701 -36.47 5.10 -28.33
N VAL A 702 -35.28 4.68 -27.95
CA VAL A 702 -34.15 4.39 -28.84
C VAL A 702 -34.09 2.89 -29.07
N THR A 703 -34.01 2.48 -30.32
CA THR A 703 -34.06 1.05 -30.63
C THR A 703 -33.35 0.63 -31.92
N LYS A 704 -32.88 -0.62 -31.93
CA LYS A 704 -32.40 -1.35 -33.12
C LYS A 704 -33.43 -2.35 -33.66
N ALA A 705 -34.53 -2.59 -32.95
CA ALA A 705 -35.50 -3.59 -33.35
C ALA A 705 -36.45 -3.04 -34.42
N LYS A 706 -36.87 -3.93 -35.33
CA LYS A 706 -37.81 -3.61 -36.42
C LYS A 706 -39.23 -3.28 -35.94
N GLU A 707 -39.57 -3.72 -34.73
CA GLU A 707 -40.87 -3.55 -34.07
C GLU A 707 -40.66 -3.50 -32.55
N HIS A 708 -41.48 -2.72 -31.85
CA HIS A 708 -41.48 -2.48 -30.41
C HIS A 708 -42.90 -2.54 -29.84
N HIS A 709 -43.57 -3.69 -30.04
CA HIS A 709 -44.85 -3.93 -29.37
C HIS A 709 -44.65 -3.93 -27.85
N THR A 710 -45.54 -3.26 -27.13
CA THR A 710 -45.49 -3.18 -25.67
C THR A 710 -46.57 -4.06 -25.05
N LYS A 711 -46.45 -4.30 -23.74
CA LYS A 711 -47.45 -5.01 -22.95
C LYS A 711 -48.19 -4.01 -22.07
N LYS A 712 -49.45 -4.30 -21.78
CA LYS A 712 -50.25 -3.53 -20.80
C LYS A 712 -49.46 -3.33 -19.49
N THR A 713 -48.84 -4.38 -18.97
CA THR A 713 -48.05 -4.35 -17.72
C THR A 713 -46.90 -3.34 -17.76
N THR A 714 -46.29 -3.11 -18.93
CA THR A 714 -45.20 -2.15 -19.10
C THR A 714 -45.74 -0.71 -19.06
N VAL A 715 -46.91 -0.47 -19.68
CA VAL A 715 -47.57 0.84 -19.64
C VAL A 715 -48.04 1.16 -18.22
N ASN A 716 -48.62 0.17 -17.53
CA ASN A 716 -49.01 0.29 -16.12
C ASN A 716 -47.82 0.61 -15.22
N ALA A 717 -46.71 -0.14 -15.35
CA ALA A 717 -45.49 0.11 -14.59
C ALA A 717 -44.92 1.50 -14.83
N PHE A 718 -44.97 2.00 -16.06
CA PHE A 718 -44.58 3.38 -16.38
C PHE A 718 -45.47 4.39 -15.63
N ARG A 719 -46.80 4.26 -15.71
CA ARG A 719 -47.76 5.18 -15.05
C ARG A 719 -47.57 5.22 -13.53
N GLU A 720 -47.46 4.05 -12.89
CA GLU A 720 -47.22 3.96 -11.44
C GLU A 720 -45.91 4.62 -11.04
N TYR A 721 -44.84 4.39 -11.82
CA TYR A 721 -43.54 4.99 -11.54
C TYR A 721 -43.61 6.51 -11.65
N MET A 722 -44.26 7.03 -12.68
CA MET A 722 -44.39 8.46 -12.90
C MET A 722 -45.23 9.14 -11.80
N GLY A 723 -46.28 8.46 -11.30
CA GLY A 723 -47.07 8.94 -10.15
C GLY A 723 -46.28 8.99 -8.84
N LYS A 724 -45.23 8.17 -8.69
CA LYS A 724 -44.30 8.24 -7.54
C LYS A 724 -43.32 9.40 -7.66
N VAL A 725 -42.93 9.78 -8.87
CA VAL A 725 -41.89 10.79 -9.11
C VAL A 725 -42.44 12.19 -9.30
N PHE A 726 -43.62 12.35 -9.91
CA PHE A 726 -44.14 13.67 -10.29
C PHE A 726 -45.34 14.08 -9.46
N GLU A 727 -45.36 15.35 -9.07
CA GLU A 727 -46.53 15.99 -8.45
C GLU A 727 -47.68 16.04 -9.45
N ASP A 728 -48.91 15.83 -8.95
CA ASP A 728 -50.16 15.98 -9.73
C ASP A 728 -50.24 15.15 -11.03
N TRP A 729 -49.53 14.02 -11.05
CA TRP A 729 -49.38 13.18 -12.25
C TRP A 729 -50.71 12.72 -12.86
N GLU A 730 -51.70 12.35 -12.04
CA GLU A 730 -53.01 11.89 -12.54
C GLU A 730 -53.76 12.94 -13.35
N ASN A 731 -53.64 14.22 -12.97
CA ASN A 731 -54.23 15.33 -13.70
C ASN A 731 -53.44 15.64 -14.97
N ILE A 732 -52.11 15.62 -14.88
CA ILE A 732 -51.20 15.80 -16.03
C ILE A 732 -51.48 14.73 -17.10
N GLU A 733 -51.60 13.46 -16.70
CA GLU A 733 -51.81 12.33 -17.62
C GLU A 733 -53.10 12.47 -18.44
N LYS A 734 -54.15 13.02 -17.82
CA LYS A 734 -55.44 13.25 -18.47
C LYS A 734 -55.41 14.50 -19.35
N ALA A 735 -54.83 15.59 -18.86
CA ALA A 735 -54.89 16.91 -19.49
C ALA A 735 -53.91 17.08 -20.66
N TYR A 736 -52.76 16.39 -20.65
CA TYR A 736 -51.72 16.57 -21.66
C TYR A 736 -51.93 15.66 -22.86
N THR A 737 -51.45 16.10 -24.02
CA THR A 737 -51.32 15.27 -25.21
C THR A 737 -50.02 14.47 -25.16
N TRP A 738 -49.96 13.35 -25.88
CA TRP A 738 -48.84 12.41 -25.78
C TRP A 738 -48.31 12.03 -27.15
N GLU A 739 -46.99 12.11 -27.30
CA GLU A 739 -46.26 11.66 -28.47
C GLU A 739 -45.16 10.70 -28.05
N LEU A 740 -44.93 9.66 -28.85
CA LEU A 740 -43.81 8.73 -28.68
C LEU A 740 -43.01 8.67 -29.97
N ILE A 741 -41.73 8.98 -29.87
CA ILE A 741 -40.79 8.98 -30.98
C ILE A 741 -39.84 7.80 -30.84
N TYR A 742 -39.91 6.88 -31.80
CA TYR A 742 -38.93 5.82 -31.97
C TYR A 742 -37.73 6.35 -32.74
N VAL A 743 -36.57 6.45 -32.08
CA VAL A 743 -35.31 6.85 -32.72
C VAL A 743 -34.55 5.57 -33.05
N GLN A 744 -34.56 5.21 -34.33
CA GLN A 744 -33.94 3.98 -34.82
C GLN A 744 -32.52 4.18 -35.33
N HIS A 745 -31.67 3.22 -35.01
CA HIS A 745 -30.31 3.13 -35.51
C HIS A 745 -30.26 2.98 -37.05
N VAL A 746 -29.19 3.44 -37.70
CA VAL A 746 -29.03 3.42 -39.17
C VAL A 746 -29.14 2.05 -39.83
N ASP A 747 -28.64 1.02 -39.16
CA ASP A 747 -28.76 -0.38 -39.61
C ASP A 747 -30.12 -1.02 -39.27
N SER A 748 -31.06 -0.28 -38.68
CA SER A 748 -32.37 -0.81 -38.31
C SER A 748 -33.30 -0.88 -39.52
N THR A 749 -34.15 -1.89 -39.54
CA THR A 749 -35.33 -1.85 -40.41
C THR A 749 -36.34 -0.86 -39.82
N ALA A 750 -36.67 0.16 -40.61
CA ALA A 750 -37.63 1.20 -40.23
C ALA A 750 -38.95 0.60 -39.71
N ILE A 751 -39.43 1.10 -38.56
CA ILE A 751 -40.75 0.77 -38.03
C ILE A 751 -41.80 1.42 -38.94
N LYS A 752 -42.50 0.62 -39.74
CA LYS A 752 -43.48 1.14 -40.71
C LYS A 752 -44.93 1.12 -40.20
N LYS A 753 -45.17 0.51 -39.04
CA LYS A 753 -46.51 0.28 -38.50
C LYS A 753 -46.57 0.76 -37.05
N ARG A 754 -47.74 1.22 -36.64
CA ARG A 754 -48.03 1.57 -35.25
C ARG A 754 -47.77 0.38 -34.34
N GLN A 755 -47.09 0.63 -33.23
CA GLN A 755 -46.76 -0.38 -32.23
C GLN A 755 -47.96 -0.67 -31.35
N ARG A 756 -48.27 -1.95 -31.21
CA ARG A 756 -49.43 -2.44 -30.47
C ARG A 756 -49.12 -2.58 -28.99
N CYS A 757 -50.15 -2.41 -28.16
CA CYS A 757 -50.15 -2.80 -26.76
C CYS A 757 -51.13 -3.97 -26.60
N ALA A 758 -50.65 -5.14 -26.19
CA ALA A 758 -51.48 -6.34 -26.01
C ALA A 758 -51.90 -6.53 -24.53
N SER A 759 -53.12 -7.04 -24.31
CA SER A 759 -53.58 -7.56 -23.01
C SER A 759 -53.53 -9.09 -22.98
N SER A 760 -53.22 -9.66 -21.82
CA SER A 760 -53.52 -11.07 -21.54
C SER A 760 -54.89 -11.12 -20.85
N GLY A 761 -55.96 -11.09 -21.64
CA GLY A 761 -57.35 -11.14 -21.16
C GLY A 761 -58.18 -9.94 -21.61
N ASP A 762 -59.35 -10.23 -22.18
CA ASP A 762 -60.31 -9.24 -22.68
C ASP A 762 -60.99 -8.54 -21.50
N ALA A 763 -60.59 -7.30 -21.23
CA ALA A 763 -61.35 -6.39 -20.38
C ALA A 763 -61.62 -5.11 -21.20
N ALA A 764 -62.86 -4.95 -21.65
CA ALA A 764 -63.34 -3.66 -22.14
C ALA A 764 -63.23 -2.63 -20.98
N ASN A 765 -62.71 -1.43 -21.28
CA ASN A 765 -62.39 -0.34 -20.33
C ASN A 765 -61.03 -0.42 -19.60
N ASP A 766 -60.01 -1.00 -20.24
CA ASP A 766 -58.65 -0.98 -19.72
C ASP A 766 -57.96 0.39 -19.89
N THR A 767 -57.78 1.12 -18.79
CA THR A 767 -57.20 2.49 -18.81
C THR A 767 -55.75 2.56 -19.29
N ASP A 768 -54.97 1.48 -19.13
CA ASP A 768 -53.58 1.42 -19.60
C ASP A 768 -53.52 1.34 -21.13
N ILE A 769 -54.40 0.52 -21.71
CA ILE A 769 -54.54 0.40 -23.17
C ILE A 769 -55.12 1.68 -23.75
N ALA A 770 -56.10 2.28 -23.06
CA ALA A 770 -56.67 3.56 -23.46
C ALA A 770 -55.62 4.69 -23.48
N LEU A 771 -54.68 4.72 -22.52
CA LEU A 771 -53.56 5.66 -22.56
C LEU A 771 -52.68 5.39 -23.78
N TRP A 772 -52.23 4.15 -23.99
CA TRP A 772 -51.40 3.79 -25.15
C TRP A 772 -52.04 4.16 -26.49
N ASP A 773 -53.36 3.97 -26.59
CA ASP A 773 -54.16 4.31 -27.74
C ASP A 773 -54.24 5.82 -28.02
N ARG A 774 -54.10 6.66 -26.99
CA ARG A 774 -54.04 8.12 -27.09
C ARG A 774 -52.67 8.66 -27.50
N ILE A 775 -51.60 7.86 -27.41
CA ILE A 775 -50.24 8.29 -27.76
C ILE A 775 -50.09 8.32 -29.29
N HIS A 776 -49.78 9.49 -29.85
CA HIS A 776 -49.38 9.58 -31.25
C HIS A 776 -47.96 9.04 -31.41
N GLN A 777 -47.75 8.15 -32.37
CA GLN A 777 -46.47 7.46 -32.53
C GLN A 777 -45.77 7.95 -33.79
N TYR A 778 -44.48 8.20 -33.67
CA TYR A 778 -43.62 8.67 -34.74
C TYR A 778 -42.36 7.82 -34.77
N GLN A 779 -41.76 7.70 -35.94
CA GLN A 779 -40.48 7.03 -36.10
C GLN A 779 -39.53 7.93 -36.87
N VAL A 780 -38.24 7.83 -36.56
CA VAL A 780 -37.16 8.35 -37.38
C VAL A 780 -36.03 7.34 -37.36
N THR A 781 -35.59 6.92 -38.55
CA THR A 781 -34.38 6.09 -38.70
C THR A 781 -33.23 7.03 -39.04
N LEU A 782 -32.21 7.08 -38.18
CA LEU A 782 -31.02 7.89 -38.47
C LEU A 782 -30.34 7.35 -39.73
N SER A 783 -29.96 8.21 -40.67
CA SER A 783 -29.23 7.83 -41.87
C SER A 783 -27.91 8.61 -41.97
N SER A 784 -27.02 8.16 -42.86
CA SER A 784 -25.83 8.93 -43.23
C SER A 784 -26.19 10.33 -43.72
N ASP A 785 -27.36 10.49 -44.35
CA ASP A 785 -27.80 11.76 -44.94
C ASP A 785 -28.29 12.72 -43.85
N ILE A 786 -29.04 12.20 -42.86
CA ILE A 786 -29.42 12.94 -41.64
C ILE A 786 -28.17 13.38 -40.86
N ALA A 787 -27.18 12.49 -40.75
CA ALA A 787 -25.90 12.80 -40.12
C ALA A 787 -25.07 13.84 -40.90
N SER A 788 -25.13 13.79 -42.24
CA SER A 788 -24.44 14.75 -43.11
C SER A 788 -25.06 16.15 -43.05
N GLU A 789 -26.38 16.26 -42.85
CA GLU A 789 -27.03 17.55 -42.59
C GLU A 789 -26.53 18.21 -41.28
N PHE A 790 -26.14 17.42 -40.27
CA PHE A 790 -25.52 17.94 -39.04
C PHE A 790 -24.11 18.47 -39.27
N ILE A 791 -23.33 17.81 -40.12
CA ILE A 791 -21.91 18.14 -40.36
C ILE A 791 -21.74 19.30 -41.36
N ASN A 792 -22.58 19.37 -42.39
CA ASN A 792 -22.43 20.36 -43.46
C ASN A 792 -22.88 21.78 -43.07
N ARG A 793 -23.75 21.93 -42.05
CA ARG A 793 -24.20 23.26 -41.59
C ARG A 793 -23.16 24.03 -40.79
N SER A 794 -22.15 23.35 -40.22
CA SER A 794 -21.01 24.01 -39.58
C SER A 794 -19.99 24.63 -40.58
N GLY A 795 -20.20 24.46 -41.89
CA GLY A 795 -19.33 25.03 -42.93
C GLY A 795 -19.69 26.46 -43.38
N ASP A 796 -20.88 26.97 -43.07
CA ASP A 796 -21.38 28.28 -43.55
C ASP A 796 -21.36 29.36 -42.45
N THR A 797 -20.20 29.56 -41.85
CA THR A 797 -19.82 30.88 -41.33
C THR A 797 -18.61 31.39 -42.10
N ARG A 798 -18.80 31.62 -43.40
CA ARG A 798 -18.02 32.63 -44.11
C ARG A 798 -18.72 33.97 -43.92
N MET A 799 -18.03 34.90 -43.26
CA MET A 799 -18.35 36.31 -43.37
C MET A 799 -18.34 36.73 -44.84
N ALA A 800 -19.48 37.21 -45.31
CA ALA A 800 -19.61 38.34 -46.23
C ALA A 800 -20.95 39.02 -45.89
#